data_AF-A0A972AU51-F1
#
_entry.id   AF-A0A972AU51-F1
#
_cell.length_a   1.000
_cell.length_b   1.000
_cell.length_c   1.000
_cell.angle_alpha   90.00
_cell.angle_beta   90.00
_cell.angle_gamma   90.00
#
_symmetry.space_group_name_H-M   'P 1'
#
loop_
_entity.id
_entity.type
_entity.pdbx_description
1 polymer ?
#
loop_
_entity_poly.entity_id
_entity_poly.type
_entity_poly.pdbx_seq_one_letter_code
_entity_poly.pdbx_strand_id
1 'polypeptide(L)'
;MIRSSYNEISLLKQVMDSTMNAVLFRTKKRPNYGWIDLKLDAITGNDHFEDEGIRGRKHVYTWIQGRGLEALCSHISWYGLFNGFQNPDISGLRALADSVAGKLRFSLDFHQGHLPFDICEDGRSDYKGNGLWTMSDLFCSRGLYAYGQMFGNAEQKEFGRRYLDETIQAILSGRFYNDQVSFDASQYKTYSDGRTSYAGQMLALGGIVLKMKLKKDAEASQQGRKLIDYVLKHHCNQHGRWNDISSYTIVEWITADGLPAVNADGHIHLDPGHALEFVGLSSQMIDVWKRHYVLTDEENAWVDSYQRMLPLMLKANYLHGFRRPGGIAKSVDARTDEVLVSSMPWWAVPETMRALVLVESLCGDGKTFSKWAGMKFRTCLRAFRKYYLDASPSPIAVQTIGPDGKPEAVIPATPDLDPGYHTGLSMMTCYEVLARDASLFIKKSEISINPVHSCRLSGHVARERFFDGILDTLKARVLILHAPYSQMAWLSLDLLELDRKWVCTIQGMLEGILGIPSSSIIICSTHTHTAPAVINLGTLKANRTYLGNLKVLIARSARLACKMNAILVTARYACGTTDFGINRRYKDPVTGSVSMRPNPMGEIDRSLPILGLCDEAGKYQVVIFNCSVHPTTLGVDIAKVSADYPGVTAGFLSRKLGPQMMAFPVTGACGDTRPALMDIDHDCFRDGTVKDLKRIGQETADEIARALKHSVKQEKVNAEVFCSDVKLEMTDVPSKAELEAYLGKNLEMMKKAVEKAEGLSPFARVHDNPIWDIAAGKCWARQLLEMDEIPTSLTETVNLLMVCGLLVYCVPGELFSSIGMKLKDLNAGSPEMVAGYCGGSVGYLPSASAVKEGGYEVFGAYKYYYLPGRFTSDLEATLVDSMKRLCEDKFSYDTYRKLHL
;
A
#
# COMPACT_ATOMS: atom_id res chain seq x y z
N MET A 1 -2.67 24.38 -4.99
CA MET A 1 -2.25 22.98 -4.81
C MET A 1 -2.08 22.29 -6.15
N ILE A 2 -0.94 21.63 -6.34
CA ILE A 2 -0.79 20.60 -7.36
C ILE A 2 -1.69 19.43 -6.94
N ARG A 3 -2.96 19.42 -7.35
CA ARG A 3 -3.77 18.22 -7.25
C ARG A 3 -3.11 17.17 -8.15
N SER A 4 -2.37 16.25 -7.54
CA SER A 4 -1.69 15.21 -8.31
C SER A 4 -2.68 14.14 -8.73
N SER A 5 -2.57 13.71 -9.98
CA SER A 5 -3.23 12.49 -10.43
C SER A 5 -2.53 11.27 -9.82
N TYR A 6 -3.29 10.20 -9.57
CA TYR A 6 -2.76 8.87 -9.24
C TYR A 6 -1.57 8.47 -10.14
N ASN A 7 -1.64 8.82 -11.42
CA ASN A 7 -0.59 8.51 -12.40
C ASN A 7 0.76 9.20 -12.11
N GLU A 8 0.75 10.41 -11.54
CA GLU A 8 1.99 11.14 -11.22
C GLU A 8 2.70 10.50 -10.01
N ILE A 9 1.96 10.23 -8.93
CA ILE A 9 2.46 9.54 -7.73
C ILE A 9 2.96 8.13 -8.08
N SER A 10 2.19 7.38 -8.88
CA SER A 10 2.56 6.05 -9.33
C SER A 10 3.84 6.05 -10.17
N LEU A 11 4.04 7.05 -11.03
CA LEU A 11 5.25 7.16 -11.84
C LEU A 11 6.49 7.45 -10.98
N LEU A 12 6.37 8.34 -9.98
CA LEU A 12 7.48 8.62 -9.05
C LEU A 12 7.93 7.34 -8.33
N LYS A 13 6.98 6.56 -7.78
CA LYS A 13 7.31 5.27 -7.15
C LYS A 13 7.93 4.29 -8.14
N GLN A 14 7.39 4.21 -9.35
CA GLN A 14 7.93 3.30 -10.38
C GLN A 14 9.41 3.57 -10.68
N VAL A 15 9.82 4.83 -10.82
CA VAL A 15 11.23 5.18 -11.06
C VAL A 15 12.13 4.71 -9.90
N MET A 16 11.67 4.92 -8.67
CA MET A 16 12.38 4.49 -7.46
C MET A 16 12.47 2.96 -7.35
N ASP A 17 11.37 2.25 -7.60
CA ASP A 17 11.33 0.78 -7.61
C ASP A 17 12.28 0.22 -8.67
N SER A 18 12.24 0.76 -9.89
CA SER A 18 13.11 0.34 -11.00
C SER A 18 14.60 0.50 -10.68
N THR A 19 14.98 1.63 -10.09
CA THR A 19 16.37 1.91 -9.71
C THR A 19 16.85 0.95 -8.61
N MET A 20 16.06 0.77 -7.55
CA MET A 20 16.43 -0.12 -6.44
C MET A 20 16.47 -1.59 -6.87
N ASN A 21 15.57 -2.02 -7.74
CA ASN A 21 15.60 -3.37 -8.32
C ASN A 21 16.82 -3.58 -9.24
N ALA A 22 17.26 -2.54 -9.97
CA ALA A 22 18.48 -2.61 -10.77
C ALA A 22 19.74 -2.76 -9.91
N VAL A 23 19.82 -2.01 -8.80
CA VAL A 23 20.89 -2.14 -7.80
C VAL A 23 20.91 -3.57 -7.24
N LEU A 24 19.78 -4.07 -6.76
CA LEU A 24 19.64 -5.43 -6.24
C LEU A 24 20.04 -6.51 -7.25
N PHE A 25 19.58 -6.37 -8.49
CA PHE A 25 19.91 -7.31 -9.56
C PHE A 25 21.43 -7.41 -9.76
N ARG A 26 22.12 -6.27 -9.78
CA ARG A 26 23.58 -6.21 -9.94
C ARG A 26 24.31 -6.75 -8.71
N THR A 27 23.84 -6.45 -7.51
CA THR A 27 24.36 -7.05 -6.27
C THR A 27 24.26 -8.58 -6.29
N LYS A 28 23.11 -9.12 -6.73
CA LYS A 28 22.90 -10.58 -6.88
C LYS A 28 23.81 -11.19 -7.94
N LYS A 29 24.08 -10.46 -9.03
CA LYS A 29 25.04 -10.88 -10.08
C LYS A 29 26.49 -10.91 -9.56
N ARG A 30 26.82 -10.12 -8.53
CA ARG A 30 28.19 -9.91 -8.01
C ARG A 30 28.24 -9.93 -6.48
N PRO A 31 27.96 -11.09 -5.85
CA PRO A 31 27.81 -11.17 -4.39
C PRO A 31 29.07 -10.76 -3.61
N ASN A 32 30.25 -10.89 -4.21
CA ASN A 32 31.53 -10.60 -3.55
C ASN A 32 32.03 -9.15 -3.72
N TYR A 33 31.35 -8.32 -4.54
CA TYR A 33 31.83 -6.95 -4.80
C TYR A 33 31.64 -6.03 -3.59
N GLY A 34 30.51 -6.15 -2.88
CA GLY A 34 30.22 -5.43 -1.63
C GLY A 34 30.10 -3.90 -1.73
N TRP A 35 30.23 -3.33 -2.92
CA TRP A 35 29.95 -1.94 -3.24
C TRP A 35 28.67 -1.84 -4.09
N ILE A 36 28.06 -0.66 -4.13
CA ILE A 36 26.97 -0.36 -5.07
C ILE A 36 27.56 -0.35 -6.47
N ASP A 37 27.08 -1.24 -7.32
CA ASP A 37 27.56 -1.40 -8.69
C ASP A 37 26.56 -0.82 -9.69
N LEU A 38 26.94 0.29 -10.31
CA LEU A 38 26.21 0.95 -11.39
C LEU A 38 27.11 1.23 -12.58
N LYS A 39 28.08 0.34 -12.82
CA LYS A 39 28.99 0.36 -13.98
C LYS A 39 28.26 -0.07 -15.27
N LEU A 40 27.21 0.67 -15.63
CA LEU A 40 26.36 0.44 -16.79
C LEU A 40 26.35 1.67 -17.69
N ASP A 41 26.32 1.45 -18.99
CA ASP A 41 25.98 2.48 -19.95
C ASP A 41 24.46 2.56 -20.13
N ALA A 42 23.86 3.68 -19.71
CA ALA A 42 22.44 3.91 -19.88
C ALA A 42 22.05 4.26 -21.34
N ILE A 43 22.99 4.45 -22.27
CA ILE A 43 22.70 4.69 -23.69
C ILE A 43 22.69 3.38 -24.47
N THR A 44 23.70 2.53 -24.23
CA THR A 44 23.91 1.30 -25.00
C THR A 44 23.44 0.03 -24.28
N GLY A 45 23.31 0.07 -22.95
CA GLY A 45 23.05 -1.08 -22.10
C GLY A 45 24.31 -1.91 -21.78
N ASN A 46 25.50 -1.48 -22.22
CA ASN A 46 26.75 -2.18 -22.00
C ASN A 46 27.11 -2.24 -20.50
N ASP A 47 27.66 -3.38 -20.09
CA ASP A 47 28.10 -3.64 -18.71
C ASP A 47 29.62 -3.47 -18.61
N HIS A 48 30.06 -2.33 -18.07
CA HIS A 48 31.46 -1.91 -18.01
C HIS A 48 32.24 -2.51 -16.84
N PHE A 49 31.62 -3.37 -16.04
CA PHE A 49 32.18 -3.81 -14.76
C PHE A 49 33.57 -4.45 -14.89
N GLU A 50 33.86 -5.19 -15.96
CA GLU A 50 35.16 -5.85 -16.18
C GLU A 50 36.14 -5.02 -17.02
N ASP A 51 35.78 -3.79 -17.42
CA ASP A 51 36.64 -2.94 -18.24
C ASP A 51 37.88 -2.45 -17.45
N GLU A 52 39.00 -2.22 -18.13
CA GLU A 52 40.27 -1.76 -17.51
C GLU A 52 40.40 -0.23 -17.37
N GLY A 53 39.29 0.51 -17.27
CA GLY A 53 39.30 1.98 -17.18
C GLY A 53 38.43 2.54 -16.07
N ILE A 54 38.21 3.86 -16.08
CA ILE A 54 37.43 4.61 -15.08
C ILE A 54 35.99 4.09 -14.87
N ARG A 55 35.46 3.29 -15.81
CA ARG A 55 34.14 2.64 -15.73
C ARG A 55 34.18 1.24 -15.10
N GLY A 56 35.37 0.67 -14.90
CA GLY A 56 35.59 -0.67 -14.39
C GLY A 56 35.44 -0.81 -12.89
N ARG A 57 35.27 -2.06 -12.42
CA ARG A 57 35.08 -2.40 -11.00
C ARG A 57 36.22 -1.95 -10.09
N LYS A 58 37.43 -1.80 -10.64
CA LYS A 58 38.63 -1.36 -9.91
C LYS A 58 38.58 0.11 -9.51
N HIS A 59 37.67 0.91 -10.09
CA HIS A 59 37.47 2.31 -9.73
C HIS A 59 36.17 2.49 -8.95
N VAL A 60 36.27 2.65 -7.64
CA VAL A 60 35.14 2.90 -6.75
C VAL A 60 35.12 4.38 -6.37
N TYR A 61 34.08 5.10 -6.78
CA TYR A 61 33.90 6.51 -6.43
C TYR A 61 33.27 6.64 -5.04
N THR A 62 34.03 7.11 -4.06
CA THR A 62 33.61 7.13 -2.65
C THR A 62 32.35 7.96 -2.44
N TRP A 63 32.29 9.15 -3.06
CA TRP A 63 31.14 10.04 -2.97
C TRP A 63 29.85 9.42 -3.54
N ILE A 64 29.95 8.57 -4.58
CA ILE A 64 28.81 7.80 -5.10
C ILE A 64 28.38 6.72 -4.13
N GLN A 65 29.32 6.04 -3.49
CA GLN A 65 29.00 5.07 -2.43
C GLN A 65 28.36 5.75 -1.21
N GLY A 66 28.81 6.94 -0.82
CA GLY A 66 28.20 7.75 0.23
C GLY A 66 26.76 8.18 -0.10
N ARG A 67 26.55 8.73 -1.30
CA ARG A 67 25.22 9.06 -1.84
C ARG A 67 24.30 7.84 -1.87
N GLY A 68 24.82 6.73 -2.40
CA GLY A 68 24.07 5.49 -2.51
C GLY A 68 23.73 4.89 -1.15
N LEU A 69 24.62 4.99 -0.14
CA LEU A 69 24.31 4.55 1.21
C LEU A 69 23.17 5.36 1.85
N GLU A 70 23.18 6.69 1.68
CA GLU A 70 22.06 7.55 2.11
C GLU A 70 20.76 7.16 1.40
N ALA A 71 20.82 6.95 0.09
CA ALA A 71 19.68 6.54 -0.73
C ALA A 71 19.12 5.19 -0.26
N LEU A 72 19.96 4.16 -0.14
CA LEU A 72 19.56 2.83 0.34
C LEU A 72 18.85 2.91 1.69
N CYS A 73 19.42 3.64 2.65
CA CYS A 73 18.83 3.78 3.98
C CYS A 73 17.46 4.46 3.94
N SER A 74 17.36 5.56 3.19
CA SER A 74 16.11 6.30 3.02
C SER A 74 15.04 5.47 2.32
N HIS A 75 15.41 4.74 1.25
CA HIS A 75 14.49 3.86 0.52
C HIS A 75 13.98 2.70 1.38
N ILE A 76 14.85 2.03 2.16
CA ILE A 76 14.44 0.95 3.06
C ILE A 76 13.39 1.46 4.07
N SER A 77 13.65 2.62 4.69
CA SER A 77 12.69 3.23 5.62
C SER A 77 11.40 3.62 4.91
N TRP A 78 11.48 4.22 3.73
CA TRP A 78 10.34 4.68 2.95
C TRP A 78 9.45 3.52 2.47
N TYR A 79 10.03 2.40 2.00
CA TYR A 79 9.26 1.21 1.60
C TYR A 79 8.50 0.58 2.77
N GLY A 80 8.98 0.74 4.01
CA GLY A 80 8.26 0.31 5.22
C GLY A 80 6.93 1.02 5.43
N LEU A 81 6.68 2.14 4.74
CA LEU A 81 5.42 2.87 4.79
C LEU A 81 4.33 2.27 3.92
N PHE A 82 4.64 1.35 3.00
CA PHE A 82 3.70 0.87 1.98
C PHE A 82 3.02 -0.45 2.37
N ASN A 83 1.68 -0.45 2.42
CA ASN A 83 0.86 -1.65 2.62
C ASN A 83 0.21 -2.11 1.30
N GLY A 84 0.34 -3.39 0.95
CA GLY A 84 -0.23 -3.94 -0.28
C GLY A 84 0.48 -3.53 -1.58
N PHE A 85 1.72 -3.04 -1.50
CA PHE A 85 2.58 -2.84 -2.66
C PHE A 85 3.59 -3.98 -2.81
N GLN A 86 3.90 -4.33 -4.05
CA GLN A 86 5.11 -5.12 -4.36
C GLN A 86 6.31 -4.17 -4.25
N ASN A 87 7.02 -4.24 -3.14
CA ASN A 87 8.23 -3.45 -2.91
C ASN A 87 9.48 -4.22 -3.36
N PRO A 88 10.59 -3.52 -3.68
CA PRO A 88 11.89 -4.15 -3.83
C PRO A 88 12.29 -4.98 -2.60
N ASP A 89 13.22 -5.92 -2.80
CA ASP A 89 13.74 -6.83 -1.77
C ASP A 89 14.45 -6.04 -0.64
N ILE A 90 13.69 -5.69 0.41
CA ILE A 90 14.15 -4.83 1.50
C ILE A 90 15.32 -5.48 2.26
N SER A 91 15.30 -6.80 2.47
CA SER A 91 16.39 -7.50 3.16
C SER A 91 17.65 -7.52 2.31
N GLY A 92 17.52 -7.70 0.99
CA GLY A 92 18.63 -7.56 0.05
C GLY A 92 19.24 -6.15 0.04
N LEU A 93 18.40 -5.10 0.05
CA LEU A 93 18.87 -3.71 0.13
C LEU A 93 19.58 -3.44 1.45
N ARG A 94 19.05 -4.00 2.55
CA ARG A 94 19.65 -3.86 3.88
C ARG A 94 21.03 -4.51 3.95
N ALA A 95 21.17 -5.72 3.43
CA ALA A 95 22.46 -6.42 3.37
C ALA A 95 23.50 -5.64 2.54
N LEU A 96 23.08 -5.03 1.44
CA LEU A 96 23.96 -4.15 0.65
C LEU A 96 24.37 -2.90 1.44
N ALA A 97 23.43 -2.25 2.12
CA ALA A 97 23.71 -1.08 2.96
C ALA A 97 24.72 -1.41 4.08
N ASP A 98 24.56 -2.55 4.75
CA ASP A 98 25.50 -3.02 5.78
C ASP A 98 26.91 -3.22 5.19
N SER A 99 27.01 -3.81 3.99
CA SER A 99 28.28 -4.03 3.29
C SER A 99 28.98 -2.71 2.93
N VAL A 100 28.25 -1.78 2.31
CA VAL A 100 28.76 -0.47 1.88
C VAL A 100 29.21 0.36 3.09
N ALA A 101 28.40 0.39 4.16
CA ALA A 101 28.77 1.09 5.39
C ALA A 101 30.05 0.55 6.02
N GLY A 102 30.18 -0.78 6.09
CA GLY A 102 31.38 -1.44 6.60
C GLY A 102 32.62 -1.12 5.77
N LYS A 103 32.51 -1.15 4.44
CA LYS A 103 33.62 -0.83 3.54
C LYS A 103 34.01 0.65 3.57
N LEU A 104 33.03 1.57 3.58
CA LEU A 104 33.31 3.00 3.76
C LEU A 104 34.03 3.26 5.07
N ARG A 105 33.62 2.60 6.17
CA ARG A 105 34.29 2.75 7.47
C ARG A 105 35.75 2.26 7.41
N PHE A 106 35.98 1.10 6.81
CA PHE A 106 37.33 0.57 6.59
C PHE A 106 38.20 1.53 5.78
N SER A 107 37.68 2.01 4.65
CA SER A 107 38.39 2.97 3.80
C SER A 107 38.70 4.26 4.54
N LEU A 108 37.75 4.78 5.34
CA LEU A 108 37.95 6.00 6.10
C LEU A 108 39.07 5.85 7.15
N ASP A 109 39.12 4.71 7.85
CA ASP A 109 40.18 4.41 8.82
C ASP A 109 41.56 4.27 8.13
N PHE A 110 41.60 3.66 6.94
CA PHE A 110 42.84 3.54 6.16
C PHE A 110 43.40 4.91 5.72
N HIS A 111 42.51 5.84 5.35
CA HIS A 111 42.88 7.16 4.83
C HIS A 111 42.86 8.26 5.93
N GLN A 112 43.12 7.88 7.18
CA GLN A 112 43.27 8.80 8.33
C GLN A 112 42.05 9.72 8.58
N GLY A 113 40.84 9.22 8.35
CA GLY A 113 39.61 9.94 8.67
C GLY A 113 39.03 10.79 7.53
N HIS A 114 39.62 10.74 6.33
CA HIS A 114 39.12 11.43 5.13
C HIS A 114 39.05 10.47 3.94
N LEU A 115 38.08 10.63 3.04
CA LEU A 115 37.94 9.77 1.86
C LEU A 115 38.37 10.50 0.58
N PRO A 116 39.24 9.90 -0.25
CA PRO A 116 39.58 10.45 -1.56
C PRO A 116 38.42 10.29 -2.54
N PHE A 117 38.49 11.00 -3.67
CA PHE A 117 37.49 10.94 -4.74
C PHE A 117 37.21 9.52 -5.26
N ASP A 118 38.27 8.73 -5.49
CA ASP A 118 38.19 7.34 -5.90
C ASP A 118 39.18 6.43 -5.14
N ILE A 119 38.80 5.16 -5.03
CA ILE A 119 39.56 4.08 -4.38
C ILE A 119 39.49 2.79 -5.21
N CYS A 120 40.39 1.87 -4.93
CA CYS A 120 40.35 0.51 -5.45
C CYS A 120 39.18 -0.30 -4.86
N GLU A 121 38.85 -1.44 -5.49
CA GLU A 121 37.76 -2.32 -5.06
C GLU A 121 37.92 -2.87 -3.62
N ASP A 122 39.17 -2.99 -3.16
CA ASP A 122 39.54 -3.40 -1.80
C ASP A 122 39.43 -2.27 -0.76
N GLY A 123 39.08 -1.07 -1.21
CA GLY A 123 38.85 0.10 -0.37
C GLY A 123 40.07 1.00 -0.15
N ARG A 124 41.20 0.76 -0.84
CA ARG A 124 42.47 1.49 -0.64
C ARG A 124 42.81 2.41 -1.82
N SER A 125 43.67 3.40 -1.59
CA SER A 125 44.29 4.22 -2.63
C SER A 125 45.66 4.74 -2.17
N ASP A 126 46.40 5.40 -3.06
CA ASP A 126 47.68 6.06 -2.74
C ASP A 126 47.50 7.39 -1.98
N TYR A 127 46.27 7.87 -1.81
CA TYR A 127 45.97 9.06 -1.02
C TYR A 127 46.32 8.83 0.46
N LYS A 128 47.13 9.71 1.05
CA LYS A 128 47.61 9.56 2.45
C LYS A 128 46.90 10.47 3.47
N GLY A 129 45.82 11.14 3.08
CA GLY A 129 45.19 12.18 3.89
C GLY A 129 45.97 13.50 3.85
N ASN A 130 45.31 14.61 3.54
CA ASN A 130 45.89 15.95 3.64
C ASN A 130 45.17 16.83 4.68
N GLY A 131 44.24 16.25 5.46
CA GLY A 131 43.43 16.93 6.47
C GLY A 131 42.39 17.91 5.89
N LEU A 132 42.15 17.89 4.58
CA LEU A 132 41.16 18.74 3.93
C LEU A 132 39.81 18.03 3.90
N TRP A 133 38.75 18.77 4.22
CA TRP A 133 37.38 18.30 4.13
C TRP A 133 36.87 18.48 2.70
N THR A 134 36.31 17.43 2.10
CA THR A 134 35.93 17.44 0.68
C THR A 134 34.48 17.04 0.40
N MET A 135 34.08 17.11 -0.87
CA MET A 135 32.76 16.64 -1.31
C MET A 135 32.58 15.14 -1.05
N SER A 136 33.65 14.36 -1.20
CA SER A 136 33.66 12.95 -0.83
C SER A 136 33.36 12.75 0.65
N ASP A 137 33.97 13.55 1.54
CA ASP A 137 33.68 13.52 2.97
C ASP A 137 32.21 13.89 3.27
N LEU A 138 31.67 14.91 2.60
CA LEU A 138 30.27 15.33 2.78
C LEU A 138 29.28 14.23 2.41
N PHE A 139 29.44 13.58 1.26
CA PHE A 139 28.51 12.52 0.85
C PHE A 139 28.68 11.25 1.69
N CYS A 140 29.92 10.88 2.04
CA CYS A 140 30.16 9.70 2.87
C CYS A 140 29.70 9.90 4.31
N SER A 141 29.92 11.07 4.89
CA SER A 141 29.43 11.40 6.24
C SER A 141 27.91 11.38 6.32
N ARG A 142 27.21 11.87 5.28
CA ARG A 142 25.74 11.75 5.19
C ARG A 142 25.27 10.30 5.10
N GLY A 143 25.89 9.48 4.24
CA GLY A 143 25.56 8.06 4.13
C GLY A 143 25.78 7.30 5.44
N LEU A 144 26.93 7.49 6.07
CA LEU A 144 27.27 6.86 7.35
C LEU A 144 26.39 7.38 8.51
N TYR A 145 25.98 8.65 8.47
CA TYR A 145 25.00 9.19 9.41
C TYR A 145 23.63 8.52 9.24
N ALA A 146 23.10 8.47 8.01
CA ALA A 146 21.82 7.82 7.72
C ALA A 146 21.81 6.36 8.21
N TYR A 147 22.84 5.60 7.84
CA TYR A 147 23.04 4.24 8.29
C TYR A 147 23.13 4.14 9.82
N GLY A 148 24.01 4.91 10.44
CA GLY A 148 24.20 4.91 11.90
C GLY A 148 22.92 5.22 12.67
N GLN A 149 22.09 6.14 12.18
CA GLN A 149 20.85 6.53 12.85
C GLN A 149 19.70 5.53 12.65
N MET A 150 19.58 4.92 11.48
CA MET A 150 18.47 4.02 11.17
C MET A 150 18.76 2.58 11.59
N PHE A 151 20.01 2.16 11.49
CA PHE A 151 20.39 0.75 11.32
C PHE A 151 21.61 0.34 12.15
N GLY A 152 22.43 1.31 12.55
CA GLY A 152 23.69 1.08 13.25
C GLY A 152 23.53 0.88 14.76
N ASN A 153 24.60 0.37 15.37
CA ASN A 153 24.75 0.30 16.82
C ASN A 153 25.12 1.68 17.42
N ALA A 154 25.26 1.76 18.74
CA ALA A 154 25.57 3.02 19.43
C ALA A 154 26.88 3.69 18.95
N GLU A 155 27.92 2.91 18.66
CA GLU A 155 29.20 3.40 18.16
C GLU A 155 29.07 3.99 16.75
N GLN A 156 28.44 3.25 15.84
CA GLN A 156 28.22 3.68 14.45
C GLN A 156 27.34 4.94 14.39
N LYS A 157 26.34 5.01 15.28
CA LYS A 157 25.46 6.17 15.42
C LYS A 157 26.22 7.43 15.82
N GLU A 158 27.10 7.32 16.83
CA GLU A 158 27.89 8.45 17.31
C GLU A 158 28.98 8.84 16.30
N PHE A 159 29.61 7.85 15.66
CA PHE A 159 30.59 8.09 14.62
C PHE A 159 30.00 8.89 13.46
N GLY A 160 28.89 8.41 12.88
CA GLY A 160 28.23 9.09 11.76
C GLY A 160 27.78 10.51 12.12
N ARG A 161 27.31 10.73 13.35
CA ARG A 161 26.97 12.06 13.88
C ARG A 161 28.18 12.99 13.88
N ARG A 162 29.26 12.59 14.55
CA ARG A 162 30.47 13.40 14.65
C ARG A 162 31.06 13.73 13.28
N TYR A 163 31.15 12.75 12.39
CA TYR A 163 31.75 12.94 11.07
C TYR A 163 30.95 13.94 10.22
N LEU A 164 29.62 13.86 10.25
CA LEU A 164 28.76 14.82 9.55
C LEU A 164 28.85 16.23 10.16
N ASP A 165 28.88 16.32 11.50
CA ASP A 165 29.01 17.59 12.21
C ASP A 165 30.32 18.30 11.85
N GLU A 166 31.45 17.59 11.90
CA GLU A 166 32.76 18.14 11.56
C GLU A 166 32.83 18.58 10.09
N THR A 167 32.20 17.82 9.17
CA THR A 167 32.14 18.20 7.75
C THR A 167 31.32 19.48 7.54
N ILE A 168 30.15 19.60 8.17
CA ILE A 168 29.31 20.81 8.09
C ILE A 168 30.05 22.01 8.71
N GLN A 169 30.76 21.82 9.82
CA GLN A 169 31.58 22.87 10.41
C GLN A 169 32.74 23.30 9.51
N ALA A 170 33.36 22.38 8.76
CA ALA A 170 34.37 22.73 7.77
C ALA A 170 33.80 23.65 6.68
N ILE A 171 32.58 23.39 6.21
CA ILE A 171 31.87 24.23 5.22
C ILE A 171 31.57 25.61 5.80
N LEU A 172 31.00 25.67 7.00
CA LEU A 172 30.66 26.93 7.67
C LEU A 172 31.89 27.79 7.99
N SER A 173 33.05 27.16 8.20
CA SER A 173 34.33 27.84 8.50
C SER A 173 35.19 28.12 7.26
N GLY A 174 34.71 27.80 6.05
CA GLY A 174 35.47 28.02 4.81
C GLY A 174 36.68 27.09 4.62
N ARG A 175 36.73 25.95 5.32
CA ARG A 175 37.81 24.94 5.26
C ARG A 175 37.41 23.71 4.42
N PHE A 176 36.54 23.90 3.44
CA PHE A 176 35.97 22.84 2.62
C PHE A 176 36.36 23.01 1.15
N TYR A 177 36.70 21.90 0.49
CA TYR A 177 37.30 21.90 -0.85
C TYR A 177 36.52 21.00 -1.81
N ASN A 178 36.49 21.37 -3.09
CA ASN A 178 35.94 20.51 -4.12
C ASN A 178 37.03 19.58 -4.67
N ASP A 179 36.87 18.28 -4.45
CA ASP A 179 37.74 17.20 -4.96
C ASP A 179 37.15 16.47 -6.17
N GLN A 180 36.00 16.91 -6.70
CA GLN A 180 35.41 16.32 -7.89
C GLN A 180 36.22 16.65 -9.14
N VAL A 181 36.43 15.64 -9.98
CA VAL A 181 37.16 15.74 -11.25
C VAL A 181 36.16 15.76 -12.40
N SER A 182 36.39 16.60 -13.40
CA SER A 182 35.64 16.55 -14.66
C SER A 182 36.25 15.55 -15.64
N PHE A 183 35.40 14.74 -16.27
CA PHE A 183 35.79 13.73 -17.27
C PHE A 183 35.60 14.21 -18.72
N ASP A 184 35.16 15.45 -18.91
CA ASP A 184 35.01 16.07 -20.22
C ASP A 184 35.93 17.30 -20.27
N ALA A 185 36.83 17.35 -21.26
CA ALA A 185 37.77 18.47 -21.43
C ALA A 185 37.07 19.81 -21.71
N SER A 186 35.82 19.78 -22.18
CA SER A 186 34.96 20.95 -22.36
C SER A 186 34.23 21.36 -21.07
N GLN A 187 34.26 20.53 -20.03
CA GLN A 187 33.61 20.78 -18.74
C GLN A 187 34.68 21.05 -17.69
N TYR A 188 34.81 22.33 -17.34
CA TYR A 188 35.43 22.89 -16.14
C TYR A 188 36.60 22.15 -15.46
N LYS A 189 37.79 22.75 -15.64
CA LYS A 189 39.04 22.47 -14.91
C LYS A 189 38.93 22.86 -13.43
N THR A 190 39.67 22.16 -12.57
CA THR A 190 39.90 22.54 -11.16
C THR A 190 40.46 23.96 -11.07
N TYR A 191 39.84 24.82 -10.25
CA TYR A 191 40.23 26.21 -10.12
C TYR A 191 41.09 26.47 -8.88
N SER A 192 42.32 26.90 -9.13
CA SER A 192 43.27 27.43 -8.14
C SER A 192 43.36 28.96 -8.19
N ASP A 193 42.31 29.65 -8.65
CA ASP A 193 42.32 31.09 -8.97
C ASP A 193 41.67 32.00 -7.92
N GLY A 194 41.33 31.47 -6.74
CA GLY A 194 40.81 32.25 -5.61
C GLY A 194 39.31 32.54 -5.64
N ARG A 195 38.56 32.02 -6.63
CA ARG A 195 37.09 32.11 -6.66
C ARG A 195 36.43 31.11 -5.70
N THR A 196 35.23 31.43 -5.26
CA THR A 196 34.44 30.57 -4.36
C THR A 196 33.08 30.22 -4.98
N SER A 197 32.64 28.98 -4.78
CA SER A 197 31.29 28.49 -5.16
C SER A 197 30.47 28.20 -3.89
N TYR A 198 29.15 28.23 -4.04
CA TYR A 198 28.21 27.88 -2.97
C TYR A 198 27.84 26.39 -2.90
N ALA A 199 28.40 25.54 -3.78
CA ALA A 199 28.01 24.12 -3.89
C ALA A 199 28.11 23.36 -2.56
N GLY A 200 29.16 23.61 -1.77
CA GLY A 200 29.31 23.02 -0.43
C GLY A 200 28.17 23.43 0.51
N GLN A 201 27.82 24.72 0.53
CA GLN A 201 26.72 25.25 1.34
C GLN A 201 25.38 24.66 0.93
N MET A 202 25.12 24.55 -0.37
CA MET A 202 23.92 23.90 -0.91
C MET A 202 23.82 22.44 -0.47
N LEU A 203 24.86 21.65 -0.70
CA LEU A 203 24.83 20.20 -0.45
C LEU A 203 24.81 19.85 1.04
N ALA A 204 25.38 20.71 1.89
CA ALA A 204 25.28 20.60 3.34
C ALA A 204 23.83 20.67 3.83
N LEU A 205 22.93 21.39 3.13
CA LEU A 205 21.52 21.46 3.50
C LEU A 205 20.86 20.07 3.50
N GLY A 206 21.28 19.15 2.62
CA GLY A 206 20.79 17.77 2.67
C GLY A 206 21.18 17.04 3.96
N GLY A 207 22.40 17.28 4.47
CA GLY A 207 22.84 16.79 5.77
C GLY A 207 22.07 17.43 6.93
N ILE A 208 21.78 18.73 6.84
CA ILE A 208 20.92 19.43 7.81
C ILE A 208 19.52 18.82 7.86
N VAL A 209 18.87 18.63 6.71
CA VAL A 209 17.54 18.00 6.62
C VAL A 209 17.56 16.60 7.24
N LEU A 210 18.61 15.82 6.98
CA LEU A 210 18.78 14.48 7.53
C LEU A 210 18.89 14.50 9.07
N LYS A 211 19.69 15.41 9.63
CA LYS A 211 19.80 15.63 11.08
C LYS A 211 18.47 16.04 11.70
N MET A 212 17.74 16.94 11.04
CA MET A 212 16.44 17.41 11.50
C MET A 212 15.40 16.29 11.50
N LYS A 213 15.29 15.52 10.41
CA LYS A 213 14.32 14.41 10.30
C LYS A 213 14.61 13.27 11.29
N LEU A 214 15.87 12.83 11.42
CA LEU A 214 16.20 11.61 12.18
C LEU A 214 16.42 11.82 13.68
N LYS A 215 16.72 13.04 14.12
CA LYS A 215 17.03 13.34 15.54
C LYS A 215 16.29 14.52 16.14
N LYS A 216 15.52 15.26 15.34
CA LYS A 216 14.96 16.54 15.76
C LYS A 216 16.02 17.47 16.36
N ASP A 217 17.23 17.43 15.80
CA ASP A 217 18.35 18.27 16.25
C ASP A 217 17.97 19.74 16.03
N ALA A 218 17.85 20.50 17.12
CA ALA A 218 17.47 21.91 17.08
C ALA A 218 18.60 22.79 16.55
N GLU A 219 19.86 22.45 16.81
CA GLU A 219 21.02 23.23 16.35
C GLU A 219 21.22 23.10 14.84
N ALA A 220 20.83 21.96 14.26
CA ALA A 220 20.86 21.75 12.81
C ALA A 220 20.07 22.83 12.06
N SER A 221 18.93 23.26 12.60
CA SER A 221 18.12 24.31 11.97
C SER A 221 18.86 25.66 11.87
N GLN A 222 19.61 26.02 12.92
CA GLN A 222 20.42 27.23 12.98
C GLN A 222 21.65 27.15 12.07
N GLN A 223 22.28 25.97 11.97
CA GLN A 223 23.35 25.73 10.99
C GLN A 223 22.81 25.90 9.55
N GLY A 224 21.64 25.33 9.26
CA GLY A 224 20.97 25.48 7.96
C GLY A 224 20.64 26.93 7.61
N ARG A 225 20.15 27.73 8.59
CA ARG A 225 19.91 29.17 8.41
C ARG A 225 21.18 29.89 7.98
N LYS A 226 22.32 29.63 8.66
CA LYS A 226 23.62 30.23 8.31
C LYS A 226 24.05 29.88 6.88
N LEU A 227 23.84 28.64 6.45
CA LEU A 227 24.14 28.21 5.08
C LEU A 227 23.26 28.96 4.06
N ILE A 228 21.95 29.05 4.31
CA ILE A 228 21.01 29.78 3.44
C ILE A 228 21.38 31.26 3.38
N ASP A 229 21.58 31.90 4.52
CA ASP A 229 21.94 33.33 4.62
C ASP A 229 23.26 33.62 3.89
N TYR A 230 24.24 32.70 3.93
CA TYR A 230 25.48 32.83 3.16
C TYR A 230 25.20 32.88 1.66
N VAL A 231 24.44 31.92 1.12
CA VAL A 231 24.13 31.87 -0.32
C VAL A 231 23.35 33.11 -0.74
N LEU A 232 22.35 33.53 0.04
CA LEU A 232 21.56 34.73 -0.26
C LEU A 232 22.42 36.00 -0.29
N LYS A 233 23.29 36.17 0.71
CA LYS A 233 24.13 37.35 0.83
C LYS A 233 25.20 37.44 -0.27
N HIS A 234 25.80 36.31 -0.61
CA HIS A 234 27.01 36.28 -1.43
C HIS A 234 26.75 35.90 -2.89
N HIS A 235 25.79 35.03 -3.18
CA HIS A 235 25.56 34.45 -4.51
C HIS A 235 24.22 34.82 -5.14
N CYS A 236 23.23 35.27 -4.37
CA CYS A 236 21.92 35.65 -4.90
C CYS A 236 21.87 37.15 -5.23
N ASN A 237 21.37 37.50 -6.42
CA ASN A 237 21.16 38.91 -6.79
C ASN A 237 19.93 39.50 -6.10
N GLN A 238 20.09 39.88 -4.83
CA GLN A 238 19.05 40.53 -4.05
C GLN A 238 19.16 42.04 -4.14
N HIS A 239 18.02 42.73 -4.08
CA HIS A 239 17.92 44.20 -4.05
C HIS A 239 18.62 44.90 -5.23
N GLY A 240 18.79 44.23 -6.36
CA GLY A 240 19.48 44.77 -7.54
C GLY A 240 20.97 45.02 -7.30
N ARG A 241 21.63 44.25 -6.41
CA ARG A 241 23.07 44.36 -6.13
C ARG A 241 23.92 44.30 -7.41
N TRP A 242 23.49 43.52 -8.39
CA TRP A 242 24.11 43.44 -9.72
C TRP A 242 23.07 43.87 -10.77
N ASN A 243 23.28 45.05 -11.36
CA ASN A 243 22.29 45.71 -12.23
C ASN A 243 22.07 45.00 -13.57
N ASP A 244 23.06 44.25 -14.05
CA ASP A 244 23.08 43.54 -15.32
C ASP A 244 22.64 42.07 -15.21
N ILE A 245 22.31 41.60 -14.01
CA ILE A 245 21.83 40.26 -13.74
C ILE A 245 20.36 40.34 -13.28
N SER A 246 19.53 39.42 -13.72
CA SER A 246 18.12 39.37 -13.27
C SER A 246 18.02 39.18 -11.75
N SER A 247 17.08 39.85 -11.10
CA SER A 247 16.86 39.72 -9.65
C SER A 247 16.57 38.26 -9.26
N TYR A 248 17.09 37.84 -8.10
CA TYR A 248 16.97 36.48 -7.55
C TYR A 248 17.68 35.37 -8.35
N THR A 249 18.53 35.74 -9.33
CA THR A 249 19.48 34.81 -9.96
C THR A 249 20.56 34.42 -8.95
N ILE A 250 20.93 33.14 -8.89
CA ILE A 250 21.96 32.63 -7.98
C ILE A 250 23.22 32.28 -8.78
N VAL A 251 24.23 33.15 -8.76
CA VAL A 251 25.47 32.94 -9.54
C VAL A 251 26.38 31.89 -8.88
N GLU A 252 26.99 31.03 -9.69
CA GLU A 252 27.80 29.92 -9.19
C GLU A 252 29.06 30.40 -8.48
N TRP A 253 29.81 31.31 -9.13
CA TRP A 253 31.15 31.70 -8.71
C TRP A 253 31.22 33.18 -8.38
N ILE A 254 31.90 33.49 -7.27
CA ILE A 254 32.24 34.87 -6.90
C ILE A 254 33.74 35.03 -6.68
N THR A 255 34.25 36.24 -6.92
CA THR A 255 35.63 36.64 -6.61
C THR A 255 35.81 36.85 -5.10
N ALA A 256 37.05 37.04 -4.66
CA ALA A 256 37.36 37.38 -3.27
C ALA A 256 36.65 38.66 -2.78
N ASP A 257 36.41 39.62 -3.69
CA ASP A 257 35.67 40.86 -3.41
C ASP A 257 34.13 40.67 -3.43
N GLY A 258 33.67 39.44 -3.67
CA GLY A 258 32.25 39.09 -3.68
C GLY A 258 31.49 39.58 -4.91
N LEU A 259 32.17 39.81 -6.03
CA LEU A 259 31.56 40.10 -7.35
C LEU A 259 31.36 38.80 -8.13
N PRO A 260 30.34 38.69 -9.01
CA PRO A 260 30.18 37.54 -9.89
C PRO A 260 31.45 37.35 -10.73
N ALA A 261 31.96 36.13 -10.78
CA ALA A 261 33.16 35.83 -11.53
C ALA A 261 32.90 35.84 -13.04
N VAL A 262 33.70 36.62 -13.76
CA VAL A 262 33.69 36.68 -15.23
C VAL A 262 34.78 35.75 -15.75
N ASN A 263 34.43 34.84 -16.68
CA ASN A 263 35.40 33.95 -17.31
C ASN A 263 36.19 34.67 -18.43
N ALA A 264 37.14 33.96 -19.05
CA ALA A 264 38.00 34.53 -20.10
C ALA A 264 37.22 35.01 -21.33
N ASP A 265 36.06 34.40 -21.61
CA ASP A 265 35.17 34.76 -22.73
C ASP A 265 34.21 35.90 -22.37
N GLY A 266 34.34 36.45 -21.16
CA GLY A 266 33.52 37.56 -20.69
C GLY A 266 32.18 37.13 -20.10
N HIS A 267 31.88 35.84 -19.91
CA HIS A 267 30.61 35.34 -19.39
C HIS A 267 30.60 35.20 -17.85
N ILE A 268 29.41 35.36 -17.25
CA ILE A 268 29.15 35.08 -15.83
C ILE A 268 28.41 33.76 -15.73
N HIS A 269 29.07 32.75 -15.17
CA HIS A 269 28.53 31.40 -15.16
C HIS A 269 27.38 31.23 -14.17
N LEU A 270 26.25 30.73 -14.66
CA LEU A 270 25.13 30.23 -13.88
C LEU A 270 24.95 28.75 -14.19
N ASP A 271 24.95 27.90 -13.15
CA ASP A 271 24.43 26.54 -13.22
C ASP A 271 22.98 26.55 -12.69
N PRO A 272 21.97 26.55 -13.58
CA PRO A 272 20.58 26.61 -13.15
C PRO A 272 20.15 25.35 -12.37
N GLY A 273 20.81 24.21 -12.61
CA GLY A 273 20.54 22.97 -11.89
C GLY A 273 20.93 23.10 -10.41
N HIS A 274 22.13 23.61 -10.12
CA HIS A 274 22.55 23.90 -8.74
C HIS A 274 21.63 24.92 -8.07
N ALA A 275 21.27 26.00 -8.79
CA ALA A 275 20.40 27.02 -8.22
C ALA A 275 19.02 26.43 -7.83
N LEU A 276 18.46 25.55 -8.66
CA LEU A 276 17.20 24.87 -8.40
C LEU A 276 17.32 23.80 -7.30
N GLU A 277 18.45 23.10 -7.20
CA GLU A 277 18.75 22.18 -6.10
C GLU A 277 18.85 22.91 -4.75
N PHE A 278 19.50 24.07 -4.71
CA PHE A 278 19.54 24.95 -3.54
C PHE A 278 18.14 25.40 -3.12
N VAL A 279 17.33 25.89 -4.07
CA VAL A 279 15.93 26.28 -3.79
C VAL A 279 15.14 25.08 -3.26
N GLY A 280 15.35 23.89 -3.81
CA GLY A 280 14.72 22.67 -3.31
C GLY A 280 15.15 22.29 -1.89
N LEU A 281 16.46 22.22 -1.60
CA LEU A 281 17.01 21.77 -0.31
C LEU A 281 16.68 22.74 0.82
N SER A 282 16.80 24.03 0.55
CA SER A 282 16.37 25.07 1.48
C SER A 282 14.87 24.99 1.74
N SER A 283 14.03 24.86 0.71
CA SER A 283 12.57 24.68 0.89
C SER A 283 12.24 23.42 1.70
N GLN A 284 12.98 22.33 1.49
CA GLN A 284 12.78 21.09 2.22
C GLN A 284 13.10 21.25 3.71
N MET A 285 14.19 21.96 4.01
CA MET A 285 14.54 22.32 5.38
C MET A 285 13.43 23.15 6.04
N ILE A 286 12.90 24.17 5.35
CA ILE A 286 11.79 24.98 5.87
C ILE A 286 10.53 24.12 6.11
N ASP A 287 10.19 23.24 5.17
CA ASP A 287 9.04 22.33 5.31
C ASP A 287 9.18 21.43 6.54
N VAL A 288 10.37 20.86 6.78
CA VAL A 288 10.65 20.05 7.98
C VAL A 288 10.62 20.91 9.25
N TRP A 289 11.20 22.13 9.22
CA TRP A 289 11.23 23.04 10.37
C TRP A 289 9.82 23.37 10.84
N LYS A 290 8.94 23.84 9.94
CA LYS A 290 7.57 24.25 10.28
C LYS A 290 6.69 23.10 10.76
N ARG A 291 6.96 21.87 10.33
CA ARG A 291 6.13 20.69 10.65
C ARG A 291 6.50 20.04 11.98
N HIS A 292 7.79 19.98 12.29
CA HIS A 292 8.29 19.14 13.37
C HIS A 292 8.87 19.91 14.55
N TYR A 293 8.97 21.24 14.46
CA TYR A 293 9.52 22.10 15.50
C TYR A 293 8.59 23.26 15.81
N VAL A 294 8.70 23.75 17.05
CA VAL A 294 8.08 25.01 17.47
C VAL A 294 9.09 26.12 17.21
N LEU A 295 8.76 27.06 16.35
CA LEU A 295 9.61 28.19 16.01
C LEU A 295 9.37 29.35 16.99
N THR A 296 10.45 30.01 17.39
CA THR A 296 10.42 31.31 18.07
C THR A 296 9.89 32.41 17.13
N ASP A 297 9.49 33.56 17.69
CA ASP A 297 9.01 34.69 16.87
C ASP A 297 10.06 35.20 15.88
N GLU A 298 11.34 35.21 16.28
CA GLU A 298 12.45 35.59 15.40
C GLU A 298 12.62 34.60 14.25
N GLU A 299 12.58 33.29 14.55
CA GLU A 299 12.68 32.25 13.53
C GLU A 299 11.48 32.29 12.58
N ASN A 300 10.26 32.49 13.10
CA ASN A 300 9.07 32.67 12.27
C ASN A 300 9.21 33.88 11.35
N ALA A 301 9.68 35.03 11.86
CA ALA A 301 9.90 36.23 11.05
C ALA A 301 10.94 36.00 9.93
N TRP A 302 12.02 35.28 10.23
CA TRP A 302 13.04 34.92 9.24
C TRP A 302 12.46 33.96 8.19
N VAL A 303 11.76 32.90 8.62
CA VAL A 303 11.11 31.93 7.71
C VAL A 303 10.10 32.62 6.81
N ASP A 304 9.24 33.49 7.34
CA ASP A 304 8.25 34.23 6.55
C ASP A 304 8.92 35.15 5.52
N SER A 305 10.04 35.78 5.89
CA SER A 305 10.86 36.57 4.96
C SER A 305 11.43 35.71 3.84
N TYR A 306 11.98 34.55 4.17
CA TYR A 306 12.54 33.62 3.21
C TYR A 306 11.48 33.04 2.26
N GLN A 307 10.31 32.67 2.78
CA GLN A 307 9.19 32.15 2.00
C GLN A 307 8.70 33.15 0.93
N ARG A 308 8.76 34.46 1.19
CA ARG A 308 8.43 35.48 0.17
C ARG A 308 9.41 35.49 -1.01
N MET A 309 10.65 35.07 -0.81
CA MET A 309 11.68 35.03 -1.85
C MET A 309 11.67 33.72 -2.66
N LEU A 310 11.22 32.61 -2.07
CA LEU A 310 11.24 31.28 -2.70
C LEU A 310 10.57 31.23 -4.09
N PRO A 311 9.33 31.74 -4.29
CA PRO A 311 8.71 31.76 -5.62
C PRO A 311 9.48 32.57 -6.67
N LEU A 312 10.18 33.63 -6.23
CA LEU A 312 10.94 34.53 -7.09
C LEU A 312 12.25 33.86 -7.53
N MET A 313 12.99 33.28 -6.59
CA MET A 313 14.20 32.50 -6.87
C MET A 313 13.89 31.30 -7.76
N LEU A 314 12.83 30.55 -7.47
CA LEU A 314 12.42 29.41 -8.28
C LEU A 314 12.12 29.82 -9.73
N LYS A 315 11.34 30.89 -9.93
CA LYS A 315 11.00 31.36 -11.27
C LYS A 315 12.20 31.87 -12.04
N ALA A 316 13.04 32.70 -11.42
CA ALA A 316 14.21 33.28 -12.07
C ALA A 316 15.13 32.18 -12.60
N ASN A 317 15.54 31.25 -11.73
CA ASN A 317 16.49 30.20 -12.09
C ASN A 317 15.87 29.11 -12.99
N TYR A 318 14.56 28.84 -12.88
CA TYR A 318 13.86 27.97 -13.83
C TYR A 318 13.84 28.55 -15.25
N LEU A 319 13.58 29.86 -15.38
CA LEU A 319 13.55 30.53 -16.70
C LEU A 319 14.94 30.55 -17.33
N HIS A 320 15.97 30.82 -16.53
CA HIS A 320 17.37 30.72 -16.94
C HIS A 320 17.71 29.34 -17.52
N GLY A 321 17.30 28.26 -16.84
CA GLY A 321 17.78 26.92 -17.17
C GLY A 321 16.92 26.08 -18.11
N PHE A 322 15.59 26.21 -18.08
CA PHE A 322 14.73 25.26 -18.79
C PHE A 322 14.86 25.40 -20.31
N ARG A 323 15.05 24.27 -21.01
CA ARG A 323 15.14 24.22 -22.48
C ARG A 323 14.20 23.17 -23.06
N ARG A 324 13.78 23.37 -24.32
CA ARG A 324 13.02 22.37 -25.11
C ARG A 324 14.01 21.38 -25.76
N PRO A 325 13.63 20.11 -25.98
CA PRO A 325 12.29 19.54 -25.79
C PRO A 325 11.92 19.21 -24.33
N GLY A 326 12.88 19.27 -23.41
CA GLY A 326 12.63 19.27 -21.96
C GLY A 326 13.89 18.88 -21.18
N GLY A 327 14.36 19.77 -20.31
CA GLY A 327 15.53 19.57 -19.45
C GLY A 327 16.02 20.90 -18.87
N ILE A 328 17.09 20.87 -18.09
CA ILE A 328 17.76 22.06 -17.54
C ILE A 328 19.17 22.09 -18.13
N ALA A 329 19.53 23.18 -18.82
CA ALA A 329 20.86 23.37 -19.39
C ALA A 329 21.92 23.33 -18.28
N LYS A 330 23.07 22.69 -18.53
CA LYS A 330 24.17 22.63 -17.56
C LYS A 330 24.73 24.02 -17.23
N SER A 331 24.76 24.92 -18.21
CA SER A 331 25.27 26.27 -17.99
C SER A 331 24.69 27.30 -18.93
N VAL A 332 24.48 28.51 -18.39
CA VAL A 332 24.08 29.71 -19.11
C VAL A 332 24.86 30.94 -18.62
N ASP A 333 24.94 31.99 -19.44
CA ASP A 333 25.43 33.30 -19.01
C ASP A 333 24.33 34.03 -18.22
N ALA A 334 24.64 34.43 -16.98
CA ALA A 334 23.67 34.99 -16.04
C ALA A 334 23.08 36.36 -16.47
N ARG A 335 23.68 37.02 -17.46
CA ARG A 335 23.26 38.34 -17.97
C ARG A 335 22.42 38.25 -19.24
N THR A 336 22.77 37.34 -20.13
CA THR A 336 22.19 37.26 -21.49
C THR A 336 21.30 36.05 -21.72
N ASP A 337 21.27 35.09 -20.78
CA ASP A 337 20.62 33.77 -20.90
C ASP A 337 21.21 32.89 -22.02
N GLU A 338 22.34 33.30 -22.61
CA GLU A 338 23.08 32.54 -23.61
C GLU A 338 23.46 31.16 -23.06
N VAL A 339 23.20 30.11 -23.82
CA VAL A 339 23.51 28.74 -23.42
C VAL A 339 25.00 28.48 -23.66
N LEU A 340 25.77 28.42 -22.58
CA LEU A 340 27.21 28.15 -22.64
C LEU A 340 27.50 26.65 -22.80
N VAL A 341 26.67 25.81 -22.16
CA VAL A 341 26.74 24.35 -22.29
C VAL A 341 25.33 23.81 -22.50
N SER A 342 25.05 23.33 -23.71
CA SER A 342 23.72 22.92 -24.16
C SER A 342 23.28 21.52 -23.68
N SER A 343 24.21 20.74 -23.14
CA SER A 343 23.90 19.44 -22.57
C SER A 343 23.02 19.60 -21.32
N MET A 344 22.06 18.68 -21.14
CA MET A 344 21.08 18.74 -20.05
C MET A 344 21.19 17.49 -19.17
N PRO A 345 21.93 17.57 -18.05
CA PRO A 345 22.10 16.44 -17.13
C PRO A 345 20.79 16.01 -16.48
N TRP A 346 20.68 14.71 -16.22
CA TRP A 346 19.49 14.07 -15.66
C TRP A 346 19.10 14.58 -14.26
N TRP A 347 20.09 14.86 -13.40
CA TRP A 347 19.86 15.18 -11.97
C TRP A 347 19.13 16.50 -11.77
N ALA A 348 19.33 17.47 -12.66
CA ALA A 348 18.73 18.80 -12.52
C ALA A 348 17.20 18.77 -12.62
N VAL A 349 16.63 17.80 -13.35
CA VAL A 349 15.18 17.68 -13.54
C VAL A 349 14.46 17.20 -12.26
N PRO A 350 14.86 16.09 -11.60
CA PRO A 350 14.35 15.72 -10.28
C PRO A 350 14.52 16.81 -9.22
N GLU A 351 15.65 17.51 -9.19
CA GLU A 351 15.85 18.62 -8.25
C GLU A 351 14.88 19.79 -8.51
N THR A 352 14.66 20.12 -9.78
CA THR A 352 13.66 21.11 -10.17
C THR A 352 12.25 20.68 -9.78
N MET A 353 11.91 19.40 -9.95
CA MET A 353 10.60 18.87 -9.52
C MET A 353 10.41 19.01 -8.01
N ARG A 354 11.44 18.68 -7.21
CA ARG A 354 11.42 18.83 -5.76
C ARG A 354 11.25 20.29 -5.34
N ALA A 355 11.96 21.21 -5.97
CA ALA A 355 11.79 22.65 -5.72
C ALA A 355 10.37 23.12 -6.04
N LEU A 356 9.81 22.71 -7.19
CA LEU A 356 8.46 23.08 -7.61
C LEU A 356 7.38 22.66 -6.62
N VAL A 357 7.40 21.41 -6.14
CA VAL A 357 6.38 20.89 -5.22
C VAL A 357 6.51 21.47 -3.81
N LEU A 358 7.73 21.64 -3.31
CA LEU A 358 7.95 22.19 -1.98
C LEU A 358 7.60 23.67 -1.91
N VAL A 359 8.04 24.48 -2.89
CA VAL A 359 7.71 25.91 -2.92
C VAL A 359 6.20 26.11 -3.09
N GLU A 360 5.52 25.28 -3.89
CA GLU A 360 4.05 25.29 -3.95
C GLU A 360 3.40 24.90 -2.62
N SER A 361 3.91 23.87 -1.94
CA SER A 361 3.38 23.46 -0.63
C SER A 361 3.54 24.55 0.43
N LEU A 362 4.63 25.31 0.37
CA LEU A 362 4.97 26.35 1.34
C LEU A 362 4.34 27.70 1.03
N CYS A 363 4.24 28.06 -0.25
CA CYS A 363 3.98 29.42 -0.72
C CYS A 363 2.84 29.50 -1.75
N GLY A 364 2.11 28.41 -1.99
CA GLY A 364 1.06 28.33 -2.99
C GLY A 364 -0.06 29.35 -2.76
N ASP A 365 -0.46 30.05 -3.82
CA ASP A 365 -1.51 31.08 -3.80
C ASP A 365 -2.90 30.52 -4.16
N GLY A 366 -2.98 29.24 -4.55
CA GLY A 366 -4.18 28.61 -5.09
C GLY A 366 -4.66 29.18 -6.42
N LYS A 367 -3.87 30.07 -7.04
CA LYS A 367 -4.23 30.88 -8.20
C LYS A 367 -3.11 30.85 -9.26
N THR A 368 -2.35 31.92 -9.39
CA THR A 368 -1.44 32.15 -10.52
C THR A 368 -0.14 31.37 -10.35
N PHE A 369 0.47 31.47 -9.18
CA PHE A 369 1.70 30.72 -8.89
C PHE A 369 1.43 29.22 -8.86
N SER A 370 0.36 28.79 -8.17
CA SER A 370 0.02 27.36 -8.08
C SER A 370 -0.25 26.72 -9.44
N LYS A 371 -0.95 27.43 -10.34
CA LYS A 371 -1.16 26.96 -11.71
C LYS A 371 0.15 26.84 -12.49
N TRP A 372 1.04 27.83 -12.35
CA TRP A 372 2.36 27.81 -12.98
C TRP A 372 3.21 26.65 -12.46
N ALA A 373 3.35 26.50 -11.14
CA ALA A 373 4.17 25.47 -10.52
C ALA A 373 3.70 24.06 -10.91
N GLY A 374 2.39 23.79 -10.86
CA GLY A 374 1.84 22.50 -11.26
C GLY A 374 1.97 22.19 -12.75
N MET A 375 1.86 23.20 -13.61
CA MET A 375 2.15 23.03 -15.03
C MET A 375 3.63 22.68 -15.25
N LYS A 376 4.56 23.39 -14.60
CA LYS A 376 5.99 23.15 -14.75
C LYS A 376 6.42 21.81 -14.18
N PHE A 377 5.86 21.39 -13.03
CA PHE A 377 6.11 20.06 -12.46
C PHE A 377 5.74 18.96 -13.45
N ARG A 378 4.53 19.04 -14.04
CA ARG A 378 4.09 18.10 -15.08
C ARG A 378 4.97 18.11 -16.33
N THR A 379 5.45 19.30 -16.74
CA THR A 379 6.40 19.41 -17.86
C THR A 379 7.71 18.68 -17.54
N CYS A 380 8.29 18.92 -16.36
CA CYS A 380 9.51 18.25 -15.91
C CYS A 380 9.33 16.73 -15.80
N LEU A 381 8.24 16.26 -15.18
CA LEU A 381 7.98 14.83 -15.01
C LEU A 381 7.79 14.10 -16.35
N ARG A 382 7.06 14.71 -17.29
CA ARG A 382 6.90 14.17 -18.65
C ARG A 382 8.20 14.18 -19.43
N ALA A 383 9.00 15.24 -19.30
CA ALA A 383 10.31 15.33 -19.96
C ALA A 383 11.27 14.27 -19.40
N PHE A 384 11.34 14.12 -18.07
CA PHE A 384 12.15 13.11 -17.41
C PHE A 384 11.78 11.71 -17.91
N ARG A 385 10.49 11.36 -17.86
CA ARG A 385 10.03 10.06 -18.35
C ARG A 385 10.42 9.84 -19.82
N LYS A 386 10.09 10.77 -20.70
CA LYS A 386 10.24 10.56 -22.15
C LYS A 386 11.70 10.58 -22.62
N TYR A 387 12.48 11.55 -22.16
CA TYR A 387 13.80 11.81 -22.73
C TYR A 387 14.94 11.21 -21.91
N TYR A 388 14.71 10.91 -20.63
CA TYR A 388 15.74 10.34 -19.77
C TYR A 388 15.50 8.87 -19.49
N LEU A 389 14.28 8.50 -19.07
CA LEU A 389 13.96 7.11 -18.69
C LEU A 389 13.64 6.24 -19.91
N ASP A 390 12.63 6.60 -20.71
CA ASP A 390 12.18 5.82 -21.87
C ASP A 390 13.26 5.75 -22.97
N ALA A 391 14.25 6.66 -22.95
CA ALA A 391 15.39 6.66 -23.86
C ALA A 391 16.53 5.72 -23.44
N SER A 392 16.48 5.20 -22.21
CA SER A 392 17.47 4.26 -21.68
C SER A 392 17.04 2.81 -21.96
N PRO A 393 17.93 1.92 -22.44
CA PRO A 393 17.67 0.48 -22.47
C PRO A 393 17.83 -0.16 -21.07
N SER A 394 18.32 0.59 -20.09
CA SER A 394 18.40 0.21 -18.67
C SER A 394 17.19 0.75 -17.90
N PRO A 395 16.78 0.10 -16.79
CA PRO A 395 15.76 0.65 -15.88
C PRO A 395 16.17 1.95 -15.16
N ILE A 396 17.35 2.49 -15.44
CA ILE A 396 17.88 3.76 -14.88
C ILE A 396 18.00 4.77 -16.02
N ALA A 397 17.64 6.03 -15.75
CA ALA A 397 17.67 7.13 -16.72
C ALA A 397 19.05 7.37 -17.36
N VAL A 398 19.07 7.79 -18.63
CA VAL A 398 20.30 8.27 -19.28
C VAL A 398 20.86 9.48 -18.57
N GLN A 399 22.20 9.61 -18.52
CA GLN A 399 22.82 10.67 -17.73
C GLN A 399 22.66 12.06 -18.37
N THR A 400 22.70 12.14 -19.70
CA THR A 400 22.73 13.43 -20.39
C THR A 400 21.94 13.34 -21.68
N ILE A 401 21.18 14.37 -21.98
CA ILE A 401 20.57 14.57 -23.30
C ILE A 401 21.04 15.88 -23.91
N GLY A 402 21.05 15.93 -25.24
CA GLY A 402 21.36 17.11 -26.03
C GLY A 402 20.15 18.04 -26.22
N PRO A 403 20.37 19.19 -26.90
CA PRO A 403 19.30 20.14 -27.23
C PRO A 403 18.22 19.59 -28.16
N ASP A 404 18.49 18.48 -28.87
CA ASP A 404 17.50 17.76 -29.68
C ASP A 404 16.70 16.71 -28.87
N GLY A 405 17.04 16.54 -27.59
CA GLY A 405 16.44 15.57 -26.67
C GLY A 405 16.95 14.14 -26.83
N LYS A 406 18.00 13.90 -27.62
CA LYS A 406 18.62 12.59 -27.72
C LYS A 406 19.68 12.38 -26.64
N PRO A 407 19.89 11.14 -26.17
CA PRO A 407 21.00 10.83 -25.27
C PRO A 407 22.35 11.22 -25.87
N GLU A 408 23.21 11.83 -25.06
CA GLU A 408 24.60 12.18 -25.42
C GLU A 408 25.57 11.43 -24.50
N ALA A 409 26.66 10.92 -25.05
CA ALA A 409 27.72 10.20 -24.31
C ALA A 409 28.62 11.17 -23.51
N VAL A 410 28.01 12.13 -22.83
CA VAL A 410 28.64 13.14 -22.00
C VAL A 410 28.49 12.73 -20.55
N ILE A 411 29.62 12.60 -19.85
CA ILE A 411 29.68 12.26 -18.43
C ILE A 411 29.54 13.56 -17.62
N PRO A 412 28.40 13.82 -16.96
CA PRO A 412 28.18 15.12 -16.32
C PRO A 412 28.91 15.28 -14.99
N ALA A 413 29.32 14.16 -14.36
CA ALA A 413 30.08 14.17 -13.10
C ALA A 413 30.85 12.85 -12.88
N THR A 414 30.18 11.71 -12.94
CA THR A 414 30.80 10.38 -12.77
C THR A 414 30.34 9.43 -13.87
N PRO A 415 31.17 8.47 -14.29
CA PRO A 415 30.73 7.42 -15.20
C PRO A 415 29.65 6.49 -14.61
N ASP A 416 29.49 6.44 -13.30
CA ASP A 416 28.48 5.61 -12.63
C ASP A 416 27.09 6.24 -12.76
N LEU A 417 26.07 5.39 -12.93
CA LEU A 417 24.68 5.85 -12.91
C LEU A 417 24.25 6.20 -11.48
N ASP A 418 23.13 6.93 -11.37
CA ASP A 418 22.59 7.35 -10.08
C ASP A 418 22.18 6.16 -9.20
N PRO A 419 22.65 6.06 -7.95
CA PRO A 419 22.22 5.02 -7.01
C PRO A 419 20.88 5.31 -6.35
N GLY A 420 19.98 6.03 -7.03
CA GLY A 420 18.73 6.52 -6.45
C GLY A 420 18.95 7.73 -5.53
N TYR A 421 19.98 8.53 -5.76
CA TYR A 421 20.20 9.74 -4.97
C TYR A 421 19.31 10.88 -5.48
N HIS A 422 19.54 11.41 -6.68
CA HIS A 422 18.62 12.45 -7.21
C HIS A 422 17.36 11.85 -7.84
N THR A 423 17.43 10.67 -8.47
CA THR A 423 16.24 9.97 -8.99
C THR A 423 15.42 9.30 -7.88
N GLY A 424 15.98 9.17 -6.67
CA GLY A 424 15.29 8.61 -5.52
C GLY A 424 14.90 9.67 -4.50
N LEU A 425 15.85 10.24 -3.74
CA LEU A 425 15.55 11.17 -2.63
C LEU A 425 14.71 12.38 -3.06
N SER A 426 14.98 12.92 -4.25
CA SER A 426 14.22 14.06 -4.75
C SER A 426 12.81 13.69 -5.22
N MET A 427 12.65 12.52 -5.84
CA MET A 427 11.34 11.98 -6.20
C MET A 427 10.54 11.50 -5.00
N MET A 428 11.21 10.98 -3.96
CA MET A 428 10.63 10.60 -2.68
C MET A 428 10.04 11.84 -1.99
N THR A 429 10.77 12.95 -1.99
CA THR A 429 10.25 14.22 -1.48
C THR A 429 9.05 14.69 -2.29
N CYS A 430 9.09 14.57 -3.63
CA CYS A 430 7.92 14.87 -4.45
C CYS A 430 6.72 13.98 -4.10
N TYR A 431 6.96 12.69 -3.90
CA TYR A 431 5.95 11.73 -3.51
C TYR A 431 5.30 12.12 -2.19
N GLU A 432 6.10 12.35 -1.15
CA GLU A 432 5.66 12.73 0.18
C GLU A 432 4.82 14.00 0.14
N VAL A 433 5.28 15.03 -0.58
CA VAL A 433 4.53 16.30 -0.71
C VAL A 433 3.18 16.08 -1.37
N LEU A 434 3.14 15.35 -2.48
CA LEU A 434 1.91 15.09 -3.23
C LEU A 434 0.96 14.14 -2.49
N ALA A 435 1.50 13.20 -1.71
CA ALA A 435 0.73 12.23 -0.95
C ALA A 435 -0.02 12.84 0.26
N ARG A 436 0.43 13.98 0.78
CA ARG A 436 -0.18 14.66 1.96
C ARG A 436 -1.64 15.05 1.73
N ASP A 437 -1.95 15.57 0.55
CA ASP A 437 -3.30 15.99 0.16
C ASP A 437 -3.97 14.98 -0.81
N ALA A 438 -3.32 13.83 -1.01
CA ALA A 438 -3.80 12.85 -1.96
C ALA A 438 -5.03 12.12 -1.43
N SER A 439 -5.90 11.78 -2.38
CA SER A 439 -7.21 11.22 -2.13
C SER A 439 -7.25 9.73 -2.44
N LEU A 440 -8.36 9.08 -2.07
CA LEU A 440 -8.60 7.69 -2.42
C LEU A 440 -9.01 7.60 -3.90
N PHE A 441 -8.35 6.71 -4.64
CA PHE A 441 -8.78 6.33 -5.97
C PHE A 441 -9.36 4.91 -5.95
N ILE A 442 -10.40 4.69 -6.74
CA ILE A 442 -10.96 3.35 -6.94
C ILE A 442 -10.98 2.96 -8.41
N LYS A 443 -10.85 1.65 -8.64
CA LYS A 443 -11.27 1.00 -9.87
C LYS A 443 -12.27 -0.09 -9.51
N LYS A 444 -13.31 -0.25 -10.31
CA LYS A 444 -14.39 -1.19 -10.01
C LYS A 444 -14.87 -1.91 -11.26
N SER A 445 -15.36 -3.13 -11.06
CA SER A 445 -16.08 -3.90 -12.07
C SER A 445 -17.07 -4.84 -11.42
N GLU A 446 -18.16 -5.14 -12.11
CA GLU A 446 -19.04 -6.25 -11.76
C GLU A 446 -19.41 -7.02 -13.02
N ILE A 447 -19.48 -8.35 -12.90
CA ILE A 447 -19.89 -9.24 -14.00
C ILE A 447 -20.85 -10.31 -13.49
N SER A 448 -21.63 -10.90 -14.39
CA SER A 448 -22.43 -12.09 -14.09
C SER A 448 -21.52 -13.31 -13.88
N ILE A 449 -21.85 -14.10 -12.85
CA ILE A 449 -21.27 -15.43 -12.60
C ILE A 449 -22.34 -16.53 -12.62
N ASN A 450 -23.48 -16.30 -13.28
CA ASN A 450 -24.53 -17.33 -13.39
C ASN A 450 -24.00 -18.64 -14.01
N PRO A 451 -24.51 -19.81 -13.59
CA PRO A 451 -24.21 -21.07 -14.24
C PRO A 451 -24.76 -21.08 -15.67
N VAL A 452 -23.96 -21.63 -16.61
CA VAL A 452 -24.36 -21.82 -18.02
C VAL A 452 -24.73 -23.28 -18.35
N HIS A 453 -24.53 -24.19 -17.39
CA HIS A 453 -24.89 -25.60 -17.48
C HIS A 453 -25.74 -25.98 -16.28
N SER A 454 -26.62 -26.97 -16.46
CA SER A 454 -27.44 -27.51 -15.37
C SER A 454 -26.56 -28.00 -14.22
N CYS A 455 -26.90 -27.59 -13.00
CA CYS A 455 -26.23 -28.01 -11.77
C CYS A 455 -27.20 -27.99 -10.58
N ARG A 456 -26.79 -28.58 -9.45
CA ARG A 456 -27.48 -28.44 -8.17
C ARG A 456 -27.02 -27.17 -7.46
N LEU A 457 -27.94 -26.55 -6.72
CA LEU A 457 -27.66 -25.39 -5.88
C LEU A 457 -27.23 -25.85 -4.47
N SER A 458 -26.36 -25.08 -3.82
CA SER A 458 -25.78 -25.37 -2.51
C SER A 458 -26.43 -24.57 -1.39
N GLY A 459 -26.36 -25.07 -0.15
CA GLY A 459 -26.92 -24.45 1.04
C GLY A 459 -27.90 -25.38 1.76
N HIS A 460 -28.99 -25.75 1.07
CA HIS A 460 -29.97 -26.72 1.58
C HIS A 460 -29.71 -28.14 1.07
N VAL A 461 -29.32 -29.05 1.97
CA VAL A 461 -28.96 -30.44 1.62
C VAL A 461 -30.15 -31.22 1.07
N ALA A 462 -31.37 -30.92 1.54
CA ALA A 462 -32.61 -31.50 1.04
C ALA A 462 -32.96 -31.09 -0.41
N ARG A 463 -32.26 -30.11 -1.00
CA ARG A 463 -32.47 -29.72 -2.39
C ARG A 463 -31.75 -30.67 -3.34
N GLU A 464 -32.45 -31.69 -3.79
CA GLU A 464 -31.88 -32.72 -4.69
C GLU A 464 -32.00 -32.41 -6.18
N ARG A 465 -32.94 -31.52 -6.55
CA ARG A 465 -33.20 -31.16 -7.95
C ARG A 465 -32.18 -30.18 -8.54
N PHE A 466 -31.97 -30.27 -9.85
CA PHE A 466 -31.22 -29.30 -10.63
C PHE A 466 -31.96 -27.95 -10.69
N PHE A 467 -31.22 -26.85 -10.89
CA PHE A 467 -31.89 -25.57 -11.04
C PHE A 467 -32.75 -25.51 -12.31
N ASP A 468 -33.94 -24.90 -12.22
CA ASP A 468 -34.93 -24.80 -13.30
C ASP A 468 -35.08 -23.36 -13.84
N GLY A 469 -34.29 -22.42 -13.34
CA GLY A 469 -34.24 -21.05 -13.84
C GLY A 469 -33.32 -20.14 -13.04
N ILE A 470 -33.30 -18.86 -13.44
CA ILE A 470 -32.57 -17.79 -12.78
C ILE A 470 -33.59 -16.72 -12.38
N LEU A 471 -33.72 -16.44 -11.07
CA LEU A 471 -34.57 -15.37 -10.56
C LEU A 471 -33.88 -14.00 -10.68
N ASP A 472 -32.61 -13.97 -10.32
CA ASP A 472 -31.75 -12.80 -10.43
C ASP A 472 -30.28 -13.23 -10.58
N THR A 473 -29.45 -12.29 -11.03
CA THR A 473 -28.08 -12.58 -11.45
C THR A 473 -27.13 -12.64 -10.26
N LEU A 474 -26.40 -13.74 -10.15
CA LEU A 474 -25.20 -13.83 -9.33
C LEU A 474 -24.10 -12.95 -9.92
N LYS A 475 -23.43 -12.14 -9.10
CA LYS A 475 -22.34 -11.27 -9.53
C LYS A 475 -21.02 -11.58 -8.83
N ALA A 476 -19.93 -11.38 -9.57
CA ALA A 476 -18.61 -11.13 -8.99
C ALA A 476 -18.34 -9.62 -9.06
N ARG A 477 -18.07 -9.01 -7.92
CA ARG A 477 -17.77 -7.58 -7.80
C ARG A 477 -16.33 -7.43 -7.39
N VAL A 478 -15.55 -6.68 -8.16
CA VAL A 478 -14.13 -6.38 -7.87
C VAL A 478 -14.02 -4.89 -7.59
N LEU A 479 -13.51 -4.55 -6.41
CA LEU A 479 -13.17 -3.21 -5.99
C LEU A 479 -11.67 -3.14 -5.72
N ILE A 480 -10.95 -2.27 -6.44
CA ILE A 480 -9.55 -1.97 -6.19
C ILE A 480 -9.49 -0.58 -5.57
N LEU A 481 -8.84 -0.47 -4.42
CA LEU A 481 -8.66 0.77 -3.68
C LEU A 481 -7.19 1.15 -3.70
N HIS A 482 -6.89 2.38 -4.07
CA HIS A 482 -5.55 2.94 -4.09
C HIS A 482 -5.50 4.22 -3.27
N ALA A 483 -4.80 4.16 -2.15
CA ALA A 483 -4.34 5.30 -1.38
C ALA A 483 -2.83 5.50 -1.64
N PRO A 484 -2.25 6.64 -1.23
CA PRO A 484 -0.85 6.93 -1.50
C PRO A 484 0.11 5.90 -0.88
N TYR A 485 -0.17 5.39 0.32
CA TYR A 485 0.72 4.44 1.00
C TYR A 485 0.09 3.08 1.18
N SER A 486 -1.12 2.86 0.65
CA SER A 486 -1.78 1.57 0.77
C SER A 486 -2.66 1.25 -0.43
N GLN A 487 -2.70 -0.02 -0.82
CA GLN A 487 -3.63 -0.49 -1.85
C GLN A 487 -4.12 -1.89 -1.52
N MET A 488 -5.35 -2.19 -1.95
CA MET A 488 -5.95 -3.51 -1.77
C MET A 488 -6.96 -3.80 -2.88
N ALA A 489 -7.27 -5.08 -3.05
CA ALA A 489 -8.43 -5.52 -3.82
C ALA A 489 -9.42 -6.24 -2.91
N TRP A 490 -10.70 -5.92 -3.06
CA TRP A 490 -11.79 -6.55 -2.32
C TRP A 490 -12.83 -7.10 -3.30
N LEU A 491 -13.13 -8.38 -3.17
CA LEU A 491 -14.10 -9.09 -3.97
C LEU A 491 -15.29 -9.54 -3.12
N SER A 492 -16.50 -9.28 -3.61
CA SER A 492 -17.76 -9.81 -3.08
C SER A 492 -18.43 -10.66 -4.15
N LEU A 493 -18.62 -11.93 -3.84
CA LEU A 493 -19.12 -12.95 -4.75
C LEU A 493 -20.50 -13.45 -4.29
N ASP A 494 -21.47 -13.46 -5.20
CA ASP A 494 -22.78 -14.04 -4.93
C ASP A 494 -22.70 -15.59 -4.99
N LEU A 495 -22.16 -16.17 -3.93
CA LEU A 495 -21.92 -17.60 -3.72
C LEU A 495 -22.31 -17.97 -2.29
N LEU A 496 -22.39 -19.28 -2.00
CA LEU A 496 -22.47 -19.78 -0.64
C LEU A 496 -21.17 -19.43 0.10
N GLU A 497 -20.07 -20.10 -0.27
CA GLU A 497 -18.76 -19.96 0.37
C GLU A 497 -17.66 -20.42 -0.59
N LEU A 498 -16.38 -20.27 -0.23
CA LEU A 498 -15.24 -20.80 -0.98
C LEU A 498 -14.26 -21.53 -0.07
N ASP A 499 -13.78 -22.70 -0.50
CA ASP A 499 -12.71 -23.42 0.20
C ASP A 499 -11.42 -22.59 0.21
N ARG A 500 -10.66 -22.67 1.31
CA ARG A 500 -9.37 -21.97 1.48
C ARG A 500 -8.40 -22.21 0.31
N LYS A 501 -8.29 -23.46 -0.17
CA LYS A 501 -7.42 -23.82 -1.31
C LYS A 501 -7.80 -23.04 -2.59
N TRP A 502 -9.10 -22.85 -2.83
CA TRP A 502 -9.59 -22.09 -3.97
C TRP A 502 -9.38 -20.58 -3.79
N VAL A 503 -9.55 -20.06 -2.57
CA VAL A 503 -9.22 -18.67 -2.26
C VAL A 503 -7.76 -18.37 -2.57
N CYS A 504 -6.81 -19.18 -2.06
CA CYS A 504 -5.39 -19.00 -2.35
C CYS A 504 -5.09 -19.09 -3.86
N THR A 505 -5.73 -20.02 -4.56
CA THR A 505 -5.59 -20.17 -6.02
C THR A 505 -6.07 -18.93 -6.78
N ILE A 506 -7.17 -18.33 -6.34
CA ILE A 506 -7.73 -17.12 -6.96
C ILE A 506 -6.87 -15.91 -6.59
N GLN A 507 -6.42 -15.77 -5.33
CA GLN A 507 -5.53 -14.69 -4.89
C GLN A 507 -4.22 -14.68 -5.69
N GLY A 508 -3.53 -15.82 -5.82
CA GLY A 508 -2.28 -15.88 -6.60
C GLY A 508 -2.47 -15.56 -8.09
N MET A 509 -3.60 -15.96 -8.67
CA MET A 509 -3.97 -15.55 -10.03
C MET A 509 -4.23 -14.04 -10.12
N LEU A 510 -4.93 -13.46 -9.14
CA LEU A 510 -5.25 -12.05 -9.10
C LEU A 510 -4.02 -11.18 -8.83
N GLU A 511 -3.07 -11.65 -8.01
CA GLU A 511 -1.80 -10.96 -7.77
C GLU A 511 -1.07 -10.70 -9.09
N GLY A 512 -0.96 -11.70 -9.96
CA GLY A 512 -0.36 -11.53 -11.30
C GLY A 512 -1.15 -10.61 -12.24
N ILE A 513 -2.47 -10.44 -12.04
CA ILE A 513 -3.31 -9.56 -12.86
C ILE A 513 -3.30 -8.11 -12.34
N LEU A 514 -3.27 -7.95 -11.02
CA LEU A 514 -3.49 -6.68 -10.33
C LEU A 514 -2.18 -6.00 -9.90
N GLY A 515 -1.09 -6.77 -9.72
CA GLY A 515 0.14 -6.26 -9.09
C GLY A 515 -0.02 -5.96 -7.59
N ILE A 516 -1.05 -6.54 -6.96
CA ILE A 516 -1.35 -6.40 -5.53
C ILE A 516 -1.01 -7.75 -4.87
N PRO A 517 -0.19 -7.77 -3.80
CA PRO A 517 0.15 -9.01 -3.10
C PRO A 517 -1.09 -9.79 -2.65
N SER A 518 -1.05 -11.11 -2.70
CA SER A 518 -2.16 -11.98 -2.31
C SER A 518 -2.71 -11.69 -0.90
N SER A 519 -1.85 -11.28 0.04
CA SER A 519 -2.22 -10.88 1.40
C SER A 519 -3.06 -9.60 1.47
N SER A 520 -3.08 -8.79 0.41
CA SER A 520 -3.90 -7.57 0.28
C SER A 520 -5.07 -7.75 -0.69
N ILE A 521 -5.41 -9.00 -1.04
CA ILE A 521 -6.57 -9.36 -1.86
C ILE A 521 -7.58 -10.11 -0.98
N ILE A 522 -8.70 -9.47 -0.67
CA ILE A 522 -9.75 -10.02 0.17
C ILE A 522 -10.88 -10.55 -0.70
N ILE A 523 -11.31 -11.79 -0.46
CA ILE A 523 -12.42 -12.42 -1.16
C ILE A 523 -13.46 -12.85 -0.13
N CYS A 524 -14.69 -12.36 -0.30
CA CYS A 524 -15.83 -12.73 0.52
C CYS A 524 -16.98 -13.26 -0.33
N SER A 525 -17.81 -14.11 0.28
CA SER A 525 -19.05 -14.59 -0.32
C SER A 525 -20.25 -13.95 0.37
N THR A 526 -21.33 -13.69 -0.36
CA THR A 526 -22.57 -13.17 0.25
C THR A 526 -23.30 -14.23 1.07
N HIS A 527 -22.98 -15.50 0.91
CA HIS A 527 -23.64 -16.63 1.57
C HIS A 527 -25.07 -16.91 1.07
N THR A 528 -25.31 -16.76 -0.24
CA THR A 528 -26.58 -17.19 -0.83
C THR A 528 -26.70 -18.72 -0.88
N HIS A 529 -27.84 -19.23 -0.39
CA HIS A 529 -28.21 -20.65 -0.43
C HIS A 529 -28.85 -21.07 -1.76
N THR A 530 -28.76 -20.25 -2.81
CA THR A 530 -29.32 -20.55 -4.14
C THR A 530 -28.31 -20.31 -5.28
N ALA A 531 -27.03 -20.52 -4.99
CA ALA A 531 -25.94 -20.54 -5.98
C ALA A 531 -25.44 -21.98 -6.26
N PRO A 532 -24.80 -22.23 -7.41
CA PRO A 532 -24.15 -23.52 -7.69
C PRO A 532 -23.14 -23.94 -6.61
N ALA A 533 -23.05 -25.23 -6.33
CA ALA A 533 -22.06 -25.76 -5.39
C ALA A 533 -20.62 -25.50 -5.84
N VAL A 534 -19.88 -24.76 -5.04
CA VAL A 534 -18.45 -24.44 -5.22
C VAL A 534 -17.57 -25.03 -4.11
N ILE A 535 -18.17 -25.60 -3.08
CA ILE A 535 -17.54 -26.40 -2.02
C ILE A 535 -18.23 -27.76 -1.93
N ASN A 536 -17.58 -28.73 -1.28
CA ASN A 536 -18.27 -29.95 -0.87
C ASN A 536 -19.06 -29.66 0.41
N LEU A 537 -20.34 -30.03 0.44
CA LEU A 537 -21.19 -29.83 1.61
C LEU A 537 -22.13 -31.02 1.79
N GLY A 538 -21.90 -31.80 2.85
CA GLY A 538 -22.61 -33.06 3.10
C GLY A 538 -22.51 -34.00 1.89
N THR A 539 -23.64 -34.42 1.32
CA THR A 539 -23.67 -35.30 0.15
C THR A 539 -23.45 -34.59 -1.18
N LEU A 540 -23.53 -33.25 -1.21
CA LEU A 540 -23.35 -32.46 -2.42
C LEU A 540 -21.87 -32.17 -2.66
N LYS A 541 -21.38 -32.53 -3.85
CA LYS A 541 -20.01 -32.24 -4.27
C LYS A 541 -19.94 -30.93 -5.04
N ALA A 542 -18.80 -30.24 -4.92
CA ALA A 542 -18.52 -29.04 -5.68
C ALA A 542 -18.62 -29.31 -7.20
N ASN A 543 -19.28 -28.43 -7.93
CA ASN A 543 -19.39 -28.51 -9.38
C ASN A 543 -18.07 -28.01 -10.02
N ARG A 544 -17.23 -28.94 -10.46
CA ARG A 544 -15.90 -28.64 -11.02
C ARG A 544 -15.96 -27.78 -12.29
N THR A 545 -16.96 -28.01 -13.15
CA THR A 545 -17.15 -27.22 -14.37
C THR A 545 -17.47 -25.76 -14.05
N TYR A 546 -18.39 -25.54 -13.10
CA TYR A 546 -18.73 -24.19 -12.65
C TYR A 546 -17.55 -23.51 -11.94
N LEU A 547 -16.81 -24.22 -11.09
CA LEU A 547 -15.59 -23.69 -10.44
C LEU A 547 -14.53 -23.23 -11.47
N GLY A 548 -14.29 -24.03 -12.50
CA GLY A 548 -13.37 -23.66 -13.59
C GLY A 548 -13.81 -22.38 -14.31
N ASN A 549 -15.11 -22.29 -14.64
CA ASN A 549 -15.69 -21.09 -15.25
C ASN A 549 -15.64 -19.87 -14.32
N LEU A 550 -15.94 -20.06 -13.03
CA LEU A 550 -15.90 -19.00 -12.02
C LEU A 550 -14.51 -18.37 -11.92
N LYS A 551 -13.43 -19.17 -11.91
CA LYS A 551 -12.06 -18.66 -11.92
C LYS A 551 -11.78 -17.77 -13.14
N VAL A 552 -12.22 -18.19 -14.32
CA VAL A 552 -12.07 -17.42 -15.57
C VAL A 552 -12.86 -16.11 -15.51
N LEU A 553 -14.09 -16.15 -15.00
CA LEU A 553 -14.94 -14.98 -14.85
C LEU A 553 -14.33 -13.97 -13.86
N ILE A 554 -13.87 -14.42 -12.68
CA ILE A 554 -13.19 -13.55 -11.70
C ILE A 554 -11.96 -12.89 -12.34
N ALA A 555 -11.13 -13.65 -13.06
CA ALA A 555 -9.98 -13.11 -13.78
C ALA A 555 -10.38 -12.05 -14.83
N ARG A 556 -11.49 -12.28 -15.54
CA ARG A 556 -12.04 -11.33 -16.51
C ARG A 556 -12.52 -10.05 -15.83
N SER A 557 -13.20 -10.15 -14.69
CA SER A 557 -13.63 -8.99 -13.91
C SER A 557 -12.44 -8.16 -13.43
N ALA A 558 -11.41 -8.81 -12.87
CA ALA A 558 -10.21 -8.13 -12.42
C ALA A 558 -9.49 -7.38 -13.57
N ARG A 559 -9.34 -8.04 -14.74
CA ARG A 559 -8.78 -7.38 -15.94
C ARG A 559 -9.65 -6.21 -16.42
N LEU A 560 -10.97 -6.31 -16.32
CA LEU A 560 -11.87 -5.21 -16.65
C LEU A 560 -11.66 -4.04 -15.69
N ALA A 561 -11.60 -4.29 -14.38
CA ALA A 561 -11.31 -3.26 -13.38
C ALA A 561 -9.98 -2.55 -13.67
N CYS A 562 -8.90 -3.27 -14.00
CA CYS A 562 -7.60 -2.66 -14.34
C CYS A 562 -7.68 -1.68 -15.53
N LYS A 563 -8.50 -2.01 -16.54
CA LYS A 563 -8.69 -1.19 -17.74
C LYS A 563 -9.56 0.06 -17.51
N MET A 564 -10.32 0.10 -16.41
CA MET A 564 -11.12 1.29 -16.08
C MET A 564 -10.22 2.44 -15.63
N ASN A 565 -10.64 3.67 -15.95
CA ASN A 565 -10.04 4.87 -15.40
C ASN A 565 -10.23 4.88 -13.88
N ALA A 566 -9.18 5.26 -13.15
CA ALA A 566 -9.26 5.46 -11.71
C ALA A 566 -10.23 6.60 -11.41
N ILE A 567 -11.15 6.37 -10.47
CA ILE A 567 -12.13 7.36 -10.03
C ILE A 567 -11.67 7.91 -8.69
N LEU A 568 -11.45 9.22 -8.65
CA LEU A 568 -11.20 9.95 -7.41
C LEU A 568 -12.46 9.94 -6.54
N VAL A 569 -12.35 9.51 -5.29
CA VAL A 569 -13.48 9.41 -4.36
C VAL A 569 -13.20 9.95 -2.97
N THR A 570 -14.28 10.35 -2.30
CA THR A 570 -14.33 10.59 -0.85
C THR A 570 -15.22 9.55 -0.18
N ALA A 571 -14.91 9.20 1.07
CA ALA A 571 -15.67 8.20 1.81
C ALA A 571 -16.66 8.85 2.80
N ARG A 572 -17.83 8.26 2.93
CA ARG A 572 -18.87 8.64 3.89
C ARG A 572 -19.39 7.40 4.60
N TYR A 573 -19.40 7.43 5.92
CA TYR A 573 -19.90 6.34 6.74
C TYR A 573 -21.29 6.66 7.28
N ALA A 574 -22.15 5.65 7.32
CA ALA A 574 -23.42 5.67 8.05
C ALA A 574 -23.65 4.30 8.68
N CYS A 575 -24.52 4.23 9.67
CA CYS A 575 -25.01 2.97 10.22
C CYS A 575 -26.53 3.03 10.29
N GLY A 576 -27.20 2.11 9.61
CA GLY A 576 -28.64 1.88 9.74
C GLY A 576 -28.95 0.74 10.70
N THR A 577 -30.19 0.27 10.66
CA THR A 577 -30.65 -0.89 11.45
C THR A 577 -31.51 -1.84 10.63
N THR A 578 -31.36 -3.15 10.85
CA THR A 578 -32.22 -4.18 10.24
C THR A 578 -33.04 -4.91 11.29
N ASP A 579 -34.34 -5.10 11.01
CA ASP A 579 -35.28 -5.74 11.94
C ASP A 579 -35.87 -7.06 11.41
N PHE A 580 -35.43 -7.52 10.23
CA PHE A 580 -35.93 -8.76 9.63
C PHE A 580 -35.19 -10.02 10.08
N GLY A 581 -34.15 -9.90 10.92
CA GLY A 581 -33.37 -11.02 11.46
C GLY A 581 -33.88 -11.51 12.81
N ILE A 582 -33.71 -12.81 13.08
CA ILE A 582 -33.98 -13.42 14.39
C ILE A 582 -32.93 -14.50 14.69
N ASN A 583 -32.59 -14.68 15.97
CA ASN A 583 -31.73 -15.78 16.39
C ASN A 583 -32.49 -17.11 16.20
N ARG A 584 -31.81 -18.12 15.68
CA ARG A 584 -32.41 -19.42 15.32
C ARG A 584 -32.14 -20.53 16.33
N ARG A 585 -31.48 -20.23 17.45
CA ARG A 585 -31.10 -21.22 18.47
C ARG A 585 -32.03 -21.11 19.66
N TYR A 586 -33.09 -21.93 19.68
CA TYR A 586 -33.99 -22.03 20.83
C TYR A 586 -33.53 -23.15 21.75
N LYS A 587 -33.33 -22.82 23.02
CA LYS A 587 -33.00 -23.77 24.08
C LYS A 587 -34.27 -24.14 24.83
N ASP A 588 -34.66 -25.40 24.75
CA ASP A 588 -35.82 -25.90 25.48
C ASP A 588 -35.55 -25.86 26.99
N PRO A 589 -36.40 -25.19 27.79
CA PRO A 589 -36.15 -25.01 29.22
C PRO A 589 -36.32 -26.30 30.03
N VAL A 590 -36.99 -27.32 29.49
CA VAL A 590 -37.24 -28.60 30.15
C VAL A 590 -36.14 -29.60 29.82
N THR A 591 -35.83 -29.77 28.54
CA THR A 591 -34.86 -30.78 28.06
C THR A 591 -33.44 -30.25 28.00
N GLY A 592 -33.26 -28.92 28.01
CA GLY A 592 -31.98 -28.25 27.80
C GLY A 592 -31.45 -28.36 26.37
N SER A 593 -32.18 -29.03 25.47
CA SER A 593 -31.77 -29.24 24.08
C SER A 593 -31.91 -27.98 23.25
N VAL A 594 -30.98 -27.79 22.30
CA VAL A 594 -31.02 -26.69 21.33
C VAL A 594 -31.61 -27.19 20.02
N SER A 595 -32.60 -26.47 19.50
CA SER A 595 -33.26 -26.76 18.22
C SER A 595 -33.35 -25.51 17.35
N MET A 596 -33.50 -25.70 16.03
CA MET A 596 -33.63 -24.60 15.07
C MET A 596 -35.05 -24.00 15.12
N ARG A 597 -35.30 -23.11 16.07
CA ARG A 597 -36.57 -22.39 16.24
C ARG A 597 -36.34 -20.91 16.52
N PRO A 598 -37.33 -20.03 16.28
CA PRO A 598 -37.24 -18.62 16.64
C PRO A 598 -36.83 -18.44 18.11
N ASN A 599 -35.78 -17.67 18.36
CA ASN A 599 -35.36 -17.27 19.70
C ASN A 599 -35.32 -15.74 19.80
N PRO A 600 -36.40 -15.08 20.25
CA PRO A 600 -36.44 -13.64 20.43
C PRO A 600 -35.45 -13.10 21.48
N MET A 601 -35.03 -13.93 22.44
CA MET A 601 -34.08 -13.58 23.49
C MET A 601 -32.63 -13.82 23.08
N GLY A 602 -32.40 -14.46 21.93
CA GLY A 602 -31.06 -14.71 21.42
C GLY A 602 -30.40 -13.44 20.91
N GLU A 603 -29.09 -13.37 21.10
CA GLU A 603 -28.29 -12.25 20.61
C GLU A 603 -28.31 -12.19 19.09
N ILE A 604 -28.57 -11.00 18.55
CA ILE A 604 -28.41 -10.72 17.11
C ILE A 604 -27.83 -9.32 16.93
N ASP A 605 -27.03 -9.16 15.88
CA ASP A 605 -26.51 -7.88 15.45
C ASP A 605 -27.48 -7.21 14.46
N ARG A 606 -28.17 -6.16 14.90
CA ARG A 606 -29.10 -5.37 14.07
C ARG A 606 -28.42 -4.23 13.32
N SER A 607 -27.16 -3.93 13.61
CA SER A 607 -26.47 -2.84 12.93
C SER A 607 -26.39 -3.09 11.43
N LEU A 608 -26.53 -2.03 10.63
CA LEU A 608 -26.34 -2.05 9.19
C LEU A 608 -25.27 -1.02 8.81
N PRO A 609 -23.98 -1.32 9.06
CA PRO A 609 -22.90 -0.41 8.68
C PRO A 609 -22.84 -0.22 7.16
N ILE A 610 -22.56 1.01 6.73
CA ILE A 610 -22.53 1.41 5.32
C ILE A 610 -21.34 2.34 5.07
N LEU A 611 -20.54 2.03 4.05
CA LEU A 611 -19.49 2.91 3.53
C LEU A 611 -19.82 3.29 2.08
N GLY A 612 -20.15 4.57 1.87
CA GLY A 612 -20.38 5.14 0.55
C GLY A 612 -19.14 5.85 0.01
N LEU A 613 -18.68 5.47 -1.18
CA LEU A 613 -17.59 6.13 -1.90
C LEU A 613 -18.17 7.04 -2.99
N CYS A 614 -17.95 8.34 -2.88
CA CYS A 614 -18.56 9.37 -3.71
C CYS A 614 -17.50 10.04 -4.61
N ASP A 615 -17.82 10.28 -5.88
CA ASP A 615 -16.96 11.09 -6.75
C ASP A 615 -16.98 12.59 -6.38
N GLU A 616 -16.22 13.41 -7.11
CA GLU A 616 -16.16 14.87 -6.90
C GLU A 616 -17.51 15.56 -7.11
N ALA A 617 -18.44 14.96 -7.87
CA ALA A 617 -19.80 15.48 -8.06
C ALA A 617 -20.76 15.04 -6.94
N GLY A 618 -20.27 14.31 -5.94
CA GLY A 618 -21.06 13.79 -4.82
C GLY A 618 -21.90 12.55 -5.19
N LYS A 619 -21.70 11.95 -6.37
CA LYS A 619 -22.44 10.75 -6.77
C LYS A 619 -21.76 9.51 -6.20
N TYR A 620 -22.56 8.63 -5.59
CA TYR A 620 -22.06 7.33 -5.13
C TYR A 620 -21.57 6.49 -6.31
N GLN A 621 -20.32 6.06 -6.20
CA GLN A 621 -19.66 5.15 -7.12
C GLN A 621 -19.69 3.71 -6.56
N VAL A 622 -19.53 3.56 -5.25
CA VAL A 622 -19.64 2.26 -4.57
C VAL A 622 -20.37 2.46 -3.25
N VAL A 623 -21.26 1.54 -2.91
CA VAL A 623 -21.89 1.46 -1.59
C VAL A 623 -21.61 0.08 -1.01
N ILE A 624 -20.69 0.02 -0.05
CA ILE A 624 -20.41 -1.18 0.74
C ILE A 624 -21.42 -1.20 1.88
N PHE A 625 -22.15 -2.30 2.05
CA PHE A 625 -23.10 -2.45 3.16
C PHE A 625 -22.95 -3.83 3.78
N ASN A 626 -23.07 -3.86 5.11
CA ASN A 626 -22.92 -5.06 5.90
C ASN A 626 -24.24 -5.45 6.58
N CYS A 627 -24.64 -6.72 6.45
CA CYS A 627 -25.86 -7.24 7.05
C CYS A 627 -25.59 -8.57 7.76
N SER A 628 -25.87 -8.63 9.06
CA SER A 628 -25.65 -9.81 9.93
C SER A 628 -26.89 -10.72 9.97
N VAL A 629 -27.48 -10.99 8.80
CA VAL A 629 -28.60 -11.93 8.63
C VAL A 629 -28.30 -12.90 7.50
N HIS A 630 -28.48 -14.19 7.77
CA HIS A 630 -28.13 -15.27 6.87
C HIS A 630 -29.01 -15.24 5.59
N PRO A 631 -28.46 -15.27 4.37
CA PRO A 631 -29.26 -15.21 3.13
C PRO A 631 -29.95 -16.54 2.78
N THR A 632 -30.98 -16.82 3.56
CA THR A 632 -31.88 -17.99 3.47
C THR A 632 -33.33 -17.55 3.30
N THR A 633 -33.56 -16.52 2.47
CA THR A 633 -34.91 -15.98 2.26
C THR A 633 -35.75 -16.89 1.37
N LEU A 634 -35.13 -17.67 0.48
CA LEU A 634 -35.84 -18.59 -0.41
C LEU A 634 -35.91 -20.00 0.19
N GLY A 635 -37.09 -20.62 0.11
CA GLY A 635 -37.32 -22.00 0.56
C GLY A 635 -36.51 -23.07 -0.20
N VAL A 636 -36.46 -24.27 0.39
CA VAL A 636 -35.74 -25.43 -0.20
C VAL A 636 -36.35 -25.86 -1.53
N ASP A 637 -37.67 -25.75 -1.62
CA ASP A 637 -38.47 -26.06 -2.80
C ASP A 637 -38.14 -25.14 -3.99
N ILE A 638 -37.53 -23.98 -3.79
CA ILE A 638 -37.11 -23.08 -4.87
C ILE A 638 -35.76 -23.54 -5.44
N ALA A 639 -35.76 -24.05 -6.67
CA ALA A 639 -34.54 -24.44 -7.41
C ALA A 639 -34.22 -23.42 -8.51
N LYS A 640 -34.25 -22.14 -8.17
CA LYS A 640 -33.84 -21.07 -9.08
C LYS A 640 -32.60 -20.39 -8.54
N VAL A 641 -31.69 -20.05 -9.44
CA VAL A 641 -30.49 -19.28 -9.11
C VAL A 641 -30.89 -17.89 -8.62
N SER A 642 -30.36 -17.47 -7.47
CA SER A 642 -30.57 -16.14 -6.90
C SER A 642 -29.41 -15.73 -6.00
N ALA A 643 -29.11 -14.44 -5.97
CA ALA A 643 -28.19 -13.81 -5.03
C ALA A 643 -28.86 -13.47 -3.69
N ASP A 644 -30.10 -13.95 -3.47
CA ASP A 644 -30.94 -13.75 -2.29
C ASP A 644 -31.12 -12.25 -1.95
N TYR A 645 -31.53 -11.92 -0.73
CA TYR A 645 -31.85 -10.54 -0.34
C TYR A 645 -30.66 -9.58 -0.54
N PRO A 646 -29.36 -9.96 -0.40
CA PRO A 646 -28.25 -9.04 -0.68
C PRO A 646 -28.21 -8.59 -2.15
N GLY A 647 -28.42 -9.52 -3.09
CA GLY A 647 -28.48 -9.21 -4.52
C GLY A 647 -29.69 -8.37 -4.90
N VAL A 648 -30.85 -8.67 -4.32
CA VAL A 648 -32.07 -7.88 -4.54
C VAL A 648 -31.94 -6.47 -3.97
N THR A 649 -31.36 -6.33 -2.78
CA THR A 649 -31.00 -5.03 -2.16
C THR A 649 -30.11 -4.21 -3.09
N ALA A 650 -29.06 -4.83 -3.63
CA ALA A 650 -28.16 -4.19 -4.60
C ALA A 650 -28.91 -3.66 -5.84
N GLY A 651 -29.87 -4.43 -6.35
CA GLY A 651 -30.73 -4.01 -7.47
C GLY A 651 -31.61 -2.80 -7.15
N PHE A 652 -32.19 -2.73 -5.95
CA PHE A 652 -32.97 -1.57 -5.51
C PHE A 652 -32.11 -0.33 -5.27
N LEU A 653 -30.92 -0.49 -4.71
CA LEU A 653 -29.97 0.61 -4.51
C LEU A 653 -29.53 1.24 -5.83
N SER A 654 -29.26 0.43 -6.86
CA SER A 654 -28.89 0.93 -8.19
C SER A 654 -29.99 1.81 -8.80
N ARG A 655 -31.27 1.45 -8.60
CA ARG A 655 -32.41 2.29 -9.02
C ARG A 655 -32.51 3.60 -8.25
N LYS A 656 -32.18 3.61 -6.95
CA LYS A 656 -32.30 4.77 -6.07
C LYS A 656 -31.14 5.76 -6.18
N LEU A 657 -29.91 5.24 -6.30
CA LEU A 657 -28.68 6.05 -6.24
C LEU A 657 -27.99 6.23 -7.60
N GLY A 658 -28.48 5.53 -8.63
CA GLY A 658 -28.07 5.67 -10.03
C GLY A 658 -27.30 4.44 -10.56
N PRO A 659 -27.35 4.22 -11.89
CA PRO A 659 -26.79 3.02 -12.53
C PRO A 659 -25.26 2.95 -12.50
N GLN A 660 -24.58 4.08 -12.25
CA GLN A 660 -23.13 4.12 -12.08
C GLN A 660 -22.67 3.46 -10.78
N MET A 661 -23.54 3.36 -9.77
CA MET A 661 -23.20 2.88 -8.42
C MET A 661 -23.13 1.35 -8.41
N MET A 662 -22.01 0.81 -7.93
CA MET A 662 -21.85 -0.62 -7.66
C MET A 662 -22.15 -0.88 -6.18
N ALA A 663 -23.23 -1.60 -5.90
CA ALA A 663 -23.55 -2.04 -4.54
C ALA A 663 -22.67 -3.25 -4.19
N PHE A 664 -22.03 -3.22 -3.03
CA PHE A 664 -21.03 -4.20 -2.59
C PHE A 664 -21.49 -4.84 -1.28
N PRO A 665 -22.28 -5.93 -1.34
CA PRO A 665 -22.78 -6.61 -0.15
C PRO A 665 -21.66 -7.35 0.58
N VAL A 666 -21.66 -7.26 1.90
CA VAL A 666 -20.76 -7.99 2.80
C VAL A 666 -21.60 -8.64 3.90
N THR A 667 -21.48 -9.95 4.09
CA THR A 667 -22.28 -10.65 5.09
C THR A 667 -21.59 -10.63 6.45
N GLY A 668 -22.36 -10.29 7.49
CA GLY A 668 -21.87 -10.16 8.85
C GLY A 668 -21.77 -11.47 9.62
N ALA A 669 -21.74 -11.37 10.94
CA ALA A 669 -21.78 -12.53 11.82
C ALA A 669 -23.23 -13.03 11.95
N CYS A 670 -23.59 -14.03 11.15
CA CYS A 670 -24.95 -14.58 11.08
C CYS A 670 -25.01 -16.11 11.17
N GLY A 671 -24.01 -16.75 11.79
CA GLY A 671 -24.00 -18.21 11.98
C GLY A 671 -25.17 -18.73 12.83
N ASP A 672 -25.80 -17.87 13.61
CA ASP A 672 -26.93 -18.17 14.50
C ASP A 672 -28.17 -17.32 14.22
N THR A 673 -28.19 -16.53 13.13
CA THR A 673 -29.33 -15.68 12.77
C THR A 673 -29.90 -16.08 11.42
N ARG A 674 -31.17 -15.76 11.17
CA ARG A 674 -31.82 -15.96 9.86
C ARG A 674 -32.97 -14.97 9.67
N PRO A 675 -33.54 -14.86 8.46
CA PRO A 675 -34.74 -14.06 8.24
C PRO A 675 -35.90 -14.57 9.11
N ALA A 676 -36.61 -13.66 9.76
CA ALA A 676 -37.73 -13.91 10.67
C ALA A 676 -39.02 -14.28 9.90
N LEU A 677 -38.94 -15.33 9.08
CA LEU A 677 -40.06 -15.89 8.34
C LEU A 677 -40.70 -16.99 9.18
N MET A 678 -41.68 -16.60 9.99
CA MET A 678 -42.34 -17.47 10.97
C MET A 678 -43.73 -17.88 10.51
N ASP A 679 -44.23 -18.96 11.10
CA ASP A 679 -45.64 -19.36 10.99
C ASP A 679 -46.56 -18.39 11.75
N ILE A 680 -47.87 -18.68 11.75
CA ILE A 680 -48.87 -17.76 12.34
C ILE A 680 -48.71 -17.64 13.86
N ASP A 681 -48.30 -18.72 14.53
CA ASP A 681 -48.12 -18.81 15.97
C ASP A 681 -46.75 -18.30 16.44
N HIS A 682 -45.86 -17.95 15.49
CA HIS A 682 -44.49 -17.48 15.72
C HIS A 682 -43.61 -18.49 16.47
N ASP A 683 -43.97 -19.76 16.41
CA ASP A 683 -43.33 -20.84 17.16
C ASP A 683 -42.35 -21.66 16.30
N CYS A 684 -42.60 -21.68 14.99
CA CYS A 684 -41.78 -22.34 13.99
C CYS A 684 -41.42 -21.40 12.83
N PHE A 685 -40.38 -21.77 12.09
CA PHE A 685 -40.07 -21.15 10.82
C PHE A 685 -40.99 -21.68 9.71
N ARG A 686 -41.24 -20.84 8.70
CA ARG A 686 -41.83 -21.23 7.41
C ARG A 686 -40.83 -21.04 6.28
N ASP A 687 -41.05 -21.73 5.17
CA ASP A 687 -40.30 -21.44 3.95
C ASP A 687 -40.64 -20.04 3.42
N GLY A 688 -39.61 -19.39 2.89
CA GLY A 688 -39.72 -18.04 2.35
C GLY A 688 -40.00 -18.02 0.85
N THR A 689 -40.66 -16.95 0.42
CA THR A 689 -41.18 -16.80 -0.94
C THR A 689 -40.42 -15.72 -1.72
N VAL A 690 -40.62 -15.70 -3.05
CA VAL A 690 -40.13 -14.60 -3.89
C VAL A 690 -40.69 -13.23 -3.46
N LYS A 691 -41.87 -13.20 -2.81
CA LYS A 691 -42.45 -11.97 -2.26
C LYS A 691 -41.69 -11.51 -1.02
N ASP A 692 -41.32 -12.44 -0.12
CA ASP A 692 -40.49 -12.15 1.05
C ASP A 692 -39.11 -11.61 0.61
N LEU A 693 -38.50 -12.26 -0.37
CA LEU A 693 -37.24 -11.84 -0.98
C LEU A 693 -37.28 -10.38 -1.48
N LYS A 694 -38.29 -10.04 -2.28
CA LYS A 694 -38.47 -8.67 -2.79
C LYS A 694 -38.71 -7.66 -1.69
N ARG A 695 -39.52 -8.03 -0.68
CA ARG A 695 -39.84 -7.17 0.47
C ARG A 695 -38.59 -6.86 1.29
N ILE A 696 -37.88 -7.89 1.76
CA ILE A 696 -36.66 -7.74 2.58
C ILE A 696 -35.59 -6.94 1.81
N GLY A 697 -35.39 -7.24 0.52
CA GLY A 697 -34.42 -6.51 -0.29
C GLY A 697 -34.80 -5.04 -0.51
N GLN A 698 -36.09 -4.72 -0.64
CA GLN A 698 -36.56 -3.33 -0.74
C GLN A 698 -36.43 -2.58 0.60
N GLU A 699 -36.88 -3.18 1.70
CA GLU A 699 -36.78 -2.63 3.05
C GLU A 699 -35.32 -2.31 3.42
N THR A 700 -34.41 -3.24 3.14
CA THR A 700 -32.96 -3.05 3.39
C THR A 700 -32.39 -1.92 2.52
N ALA A 701 -32.78 -1.83 1.24
CA ALA A 701 -32.30 -0.77 0.36
C ALA A 701 -32.85 0.61 0.75
N ASP A 702 -34.10 0.67 1.25
CA ASP A 702 -34.69 1.91 1.77
C ASP A 702 -33.97 2.39 3.02
N GLU A 703 -33.64 1.47 3.92
CA GLU A 703 -32.88 1.79 5.12
C GLU A 703 -31.48 2.31 4.79
N ILE A 704 -30.76 1.65 3.88
CA ILE A 704 -29.43 2.12 3.43
C ILE A 704 -29.53 3.52 2.83
N ALA A 705 -30.49 3.75 1.94
CA ALA A 705 -30.70 5.06 1.33
C ALA A 705 -31.07 6.14 2.37
N ARG A 706 -31.83 5.78 3.41
CA ARG A 706 -32.16 6.65 4.54
C ARG A 706 -30.92 7.00 5.36
N ALA A 707 -30.15 6.00 5.79
CA ALA A 707 -28.95 6.17 6.60
C ALA A 707 -27.88 7.02 5.87
N LEU A 708 -27.70 6.83 4.56
CA LEU A 708 -26.75 7.61 3.76
C LEU A 708 -27.02 9.12 3.76
N LYS A 709 -28.28 9.57 3.93
CA LYS A 709 -28.63 11.00 4.06
C LYS A 709 -28.00 11.66 5.28
N HIS A 710 -27.69 10.88 6.31
CA HIS A 710 -27.06 11.33 7.56
C HIS A 710 -25.61 10.85 7.68
N SER A 711 -25.00 10.44 6.56
CA SER A 711 -23.63 9.93 6.56
C SER A 711 -22.60 11.00 6.93
N VAL A 712 -21.56 10.58 7.66
CA VAL A 712 -20.44 11.42 8.10
C VAL A 712 -19.25 11.21 7.17
N LYS A 713 -18.67 12.31 6.67
CA LYS A 713 -17.46 12.27 5.85
C LYS A 713 -16.30 11.68 6.66
N GLN A 714 -15.54 10.79 6.04
CA GLN A 714 -14.32 10.24 6.62
C GLN A 714 -13.12 11.06 6.16
N GLU A 715 -12.26 11.46 7.11
CA GLU A 715 -11.05 12.24 6.81
C GLU A 715 -9.83 11.35 6.51
N LYS A 716 -9.84 10.09 6.95
CA LYS A 716 -8.76 9.14 6.67
C LYS A 716 -8.79 8.69 5.20
N VAL A 717 -7.61 8.65 4.58
CA VAL A 717 -7.39 8.13 3.22
C VAL A 717 -6.45 6.93 3.30
N ASN A 718 -7.03 5.75 3.48
CA ASN A 718 -6.28 4.50 3.54
C ASN A 718 -7.11 3.31 3.04
N ALA A 719 -6.39 2.27 2.61
CA ALA A 719 -6.93 0.99 2.19
C ALA A 719 -5.92 -0.12 2.54
N GLU A 720 -5.85 -0.45 3.83
CA GLU A 720 -4.80 -1.30 4.42
C GLU A 720 -5.36 -2.67 4.81
N VAL A 721 -4.51 -3.70 4.71
CA VAL A 721 -4.82 -5.06 5.15
C VAL A 721 -3.74 -5.53 6.11
N PHE A 722 -4.18 -6.04 7.25
CA PHE A 722 -3.35 -6.75 8.23
C PHE A 722 -3.90 -8.17 8.37
N CYS A 723 -3.01 -9.16 8.47
CA CYS A 723 -3.38 -10.56 8.52
C CYS A 723 -2.64 -11.30 9.63
N SER A 724 -3.31 -12.28 10.23
CA SER A 724 -2.71 -13.18 11.22
C SER A 724 -3.22 -14.61 10.98
N ASP A 725 -2.32 -15.57 11.10
CA ASP A 725 -2.70 -16.98 11.08
C ASP A 725 -3.13 -17.41 12.49
N VAL A 726 -4.27 -18.09 12.55
CA VAL A 726 -4.90 -18.59 13.78
C VAL A 726 -5.01 -20.10 13.71
N LYS A 727 -4.63 -20.76 14.81
CA LYS A 727 -4.76 -22.20 14.96
C LYS A 727 -6.06 -22.51 15.69
N LEU A 728 -7.00 -23.17 15.02
CA LEU A 728 -8.32 -23.53 15.52
C LEU A 728 -8.30 -25.00 15.95
N GLU A 729 -8.30 -25.25 17.26
CA GLU A 729 -8.27 -26.60 17.82
C GLU A 729 -9.65 -27.27 17.73
N MET A 730 -9.64 -28.58 17.44
CA MET A 730 -10.83 -29.42 17.40
C MET A 730 -10.81 -30.46 18.52
N THR A 731 -12.00 -30.87 18.93
CA THR A 731 -12.25 -31.93 19.91
C THR A 731 -13.16 -33.01 19.32
N ASP A 732 -13.20 -34.16 19.97
CA ASP A 732 -13.88 -35.38 19.50
C ASP A 732 -13.45 -35.82 18.10
N VAL A 733 -12.16 -35.64 17.80
CA VAL A 733 -11.54 -36.09 16.56
C VAL A 733 -11.40 -37.61 16.61
N PRO A 734 -12.06 -38.36 15.71
CA PRO A 734 -12.09 -39.81 15.79
C PRO A 734 -10.81 -40.43 15.24
N SER A 735 -10.41 -41.56 15.83
CA SER A 735 -9.43 -42.48 15.26
C SER A 735 -10.00 -43.18 14.01
N LYS A 736 -9.12 -43.72 13.18
CA LYS A 736 -9.53 -44.54 12.02
C LYS A 736 -10.41 -45.74 12.44
N ALA A 737 -10.11 -46.38 13.56
CA ALA A 737 -10.91 -47.48 14.09
C ALA A 737 -12.33 -47.04 14.50
N GLU A 738 -12.47 -45.85 15.10
CA GLU A 738 -13.79 -45.29 15.45
C GLU A 738 -14.59 -44.91 14.20
N LEU A 739 -13.95 -44.43 13.14
CA LEU A 739 -14.59 -44.16 11.85
C LEU A 739 -15.08 -45.42 11.16
N GLU A 740 -14.29 -46.50 11.15
CA GLU A 740 -14.70 -47.80 10.64
C GLU A 740 -15.89 -48.37 11.43
N ALA A 741 -15.83 -48.28 12.76
CA ALA A 741 -16.94 -48.68 13.62
C ALA A 741 -18.21 -47.82 13.38
N TYR A 742 -18.05 -46.51 13.17
CA TYR A 742 -19.13 -45.60 12.81
C TYR A 742 -19.79 -46.00 11.48
N LEU A 743 -18.99 -46.34 10.46
CA LEU A 743 -19.49 -46.84 9.18
C LEU A 743 -20.19 -48.20 9.31
N GLY A 744 -19.68 -49.10 10.17
CA GLY A 744 -20.30 -50.40 10.44
C GLY A 744 -21.72 -50.28 11.03
N LYS A 745 -21.99 -49.22 11.81
CA LYS A 745 -23.31 -48.94 12.40
C LYS A 745 -24.25 -48.15 11.48
N ASN A 746 -23.82 -47.78 10.27
CA ASN A 746 -24.55 -46.85 9.41
C ASN A 746 -25.97 -47.32 9.06
N LEU A 747 -26.17 -48.62 8.82
CA LEU A 747 -27.49 -49.17 8.50
C LEU A 747 -28.46 -49.06 9.68
N GLU A 748 -27.99 -49.33 10.91
CA GLU A 748 -28.80 -49.20 12.12
C GLU A 748 -29.15 -47.73 12.41
N MET A 749 -28.15 -46.83 12.30
CA MET A 749 -28.38 -45.40 12.46
C MET A 749 -29.37 -44.86 11.42
N MET A 750 -29.30 -45.34 10.18
CA MET A 750 -30.22 -44.93 9.12
C MET A 750 -31.66 -45.39 9.40
N LYS A 751 -31.86 -46.63 9.89
CA LYS A 751 -33.19 -47.11 10.29
C LYS A 751 -33.81 -46.22 11.37
N LYS A 752 -33.05 -45.92 12.42
CA LYS A 752 -33.47 -45.01 13.51
C LYS A 752 -33.76 -43.60 13.01
N ALA A 753 -32.97 -43.09 12.05
CA ALA A 753 -33.18 -41.78 11.46
C ALA A 753 -34.48 -41.71 10.66
N VAL A 754 -34.81 -42.76 9.90
CA VAL A 754 -36.08 -42.86 9.16
C VAL A 754 -37.27 -42.83 10.12
N GLU A 755 -37.25 -43.65 11.17
CA GLU A 755 -38.30 -43.68 12.21
C GLU A 755 -38.48 -42.30 12.87
N LYS A 756 -37.37 -41.63 13.22
CA LYS A 756 -37.41 -40.29 13.84
C LYS A 756 -37.96 -39.22 12.87
N ALA A 757 -37.69 -39.33 11.57
CA ALA A 757 -38.12 -38.36 10.58
C ALA A 757 -39.65 -38.31 10.41
N GLU A 758 -40.37 -39.39 10.72
CA GLU A 758 -41.84 -39.45 10.62
C GLU A 758 -42.53 -38.50 11.62
N GLY A 759 -41.93 -38.27 12.79
CA GLY A 759 -42.47 -37.41 13.85
C GLY A 759 -42.10 -35.93 13.76
N LEU A 760 -41.34 -35.50 12.74
CA LEU A 760 -40.87 -34.12 12.61
C LEU A 760 -41.96 -33.19 12.05
N SER A 761 -41.90 -31.90 12.44
CA SER A 761 -42.76 -30.86 11.83
C SER A 761 -42.49 -30.76 10.31
N PRO A 762 -43.43 -30.23 9.49
CA PRO A 762 -43.21 -30.07 8.05
C PRO A 762 -41.91 -29.32 7.72
N PHE A 763 -41.58 -28.26 8.47
CA PHE A 763 -40.34 -27.52 8.32
C PHE A 763 -39.11 -28.38 8.70
N ALA A 764 -39.12 -29.00 9.88
CA ALA A 764 -38.01 -29.82 10.36
C ALA A 764 -37.76 -31.06 9.48
N ARG A 765 -38.79 -31.61 8.82
CA ARG A 765 -38.65 -32.71 7.85
C ARG A 765 -37.80 -32.36 6.64
N VAL A 766 -37.68 -31.09 6.31
CA VAL A 766 -36.91 -30.60 5.15
C VAL A 766 -35.58 -30.00 5.60
N HIS A 767 -35.55 -29.31 6.75
CA HIS A 767 -34.38 -28.56 7.21
C HIS A 767 -33.53 -29.29 8.27
N ASP A 768 -34.13 -30.12 9.12
CA ASP A 768 -33.48 -30.79 10.26
C ASP A 768 -33.64 -32.33 10.21
N ASN A 769 -33.71 -32.90 9.00
CA ASN A 769 -33.99 -34.31 8.82
C ASN A 769 -32.74 -35.17 9.13
N PRO A 770 -32.80 -36.07 10.14
CA PRO A 770 -31.64 -36.85 10.58
C PRO A 770 -31.10 -37.81 9.51
N ILE A 771 -31.88 -38.14 8.48
CA ILE A 771 -31.42 -38.96 7.34
C ILE A 771 -30.23 -38.28 6.66
N TRP A 772 -30.28 -36.95 6.50
CA TRP A 772 -29.20 -36.18 5.89
C TRP A 772 -27.95 -36.15 6.77
N ASP A 773 -28.11 -36.09 8.09
CA ASP A 773 -26.98 -36.16 9.03
C ASP A 773 -26.25 -37.50 8.93
N ILE A 774 -26.99 -38.61 8.83
CA ILE A 774 -26.39 -39.94 8.66
C ILE A 774 -25.73 -40.08 7.28
N ALA A 775 -26.33 -39.53 6.23
CA ALA A 775 -25.75 -39.55 4.89
C ALA A 775 -24.47 -38.71 4.79
N ALA A 776 -24.49 -37.49 5.33
CA ALA A 776 -23.33 -36.61 5.42
C ALA A 776 -22.24 -37.24 6.30
N GLY A 777 -22.60 -37.80 7.46
CA GLY A 777 -21.69 -38.51 8.35
C GLY A 777 -20.99 -39.70 7.68
N LYS A 778 -21.69 -40.43 6.80
CA LYS A 778 -21.08 -41.50 5.99
C LYS A 778 -20.03 -40.96 5.02
N CYS A 779 -20.33 -39.86 4.33
CA CYS A 779 -19.39 -39.20 3.43
C CYS A 779 -18.17 -38.66 4.19
N TRP A 780 -18.41 -38.01 5.33
CA TRP A 780 -17.40 -37.51 6.25
C TRP A 780 -16.43 -38.61 6.70
N ALA A 781 -16.94 -39.70 7.25
CA ALA A 781 -16.11 -40.79 7.76
C ALA A 781 -15.26 -41.43 6.66
N ARG A 782 -15.81 -41.61 5.45
CA ARG A 782 -15.05 -42.10 4.29
C ARG A 782 -13.91 -41.15 3.91
N GLN A 783 -14.18 -39.84 3.85
CA GLN A 783 -13.17 -38.86 3.48
C GLN A 783 -12.03 -38.77 4.51
N LEU A 784 -12.34 -38.92 5.81
CA LEU A 784 -11.29 -38.94 6.84
C LEU A 784 -10.46 -40.22 6.81
N LEU A 785 -11.05 -41.37 6.46
CA LEU A 785 -10.32 -42.64 6.31
C LEU A 785 -9.32 -42.60 5.14
N GLU A 786 -9.58 -41.79 4.12
CA GLU A 786 -8.68 -41.55 2.98
C GLU A 786 -7.47 -40.67 3.35
N MET A 787 -7.46 -40.02 4.52
CA MET A 787 -6.34 -39.21 4.97
C MET A 787 -5.23 -40.08 5.58
N ASP A 788 -3.97 -39.73 5.31
CA ASP A 788 -2.82 -40.35 5.97
C ASP A 788 -2.89 -40.14 7.49
N GLU A 789 -3.09 -38.88 7.88
CA GLU A 789 -3.27 -38.43 9.26
C GLU A 789 -4.52 -37.55 9.36
N ILE A 790 -5.31 -37.77 10.42
CA ILE A 790 -6.53 -36.99 10.69
C ILE A 790 -6.13 -35.79 11.56
N PRO A 791 -6.23 -34.54 11.06
CA PRO A 791 -5.74 -33.39 11.80
C PRO A 791 -6.62 -33.07 13.01
N THR A 792 -6.01 -32.65 14.10
CA THR A 792 -6.71 -32.21 15.33
C THR A 792 -6.92 -30.70 15.40
N SER A 793 -6.41 -29.95 14.42
CA SER A 793 -6.54 -28.50 14.34
C SER A 793 -6.49 -28.02 12.89
N LEU A 794 -6.94 -26.79 12.65
CA LEU A 794 -6.84 -26.08 11.37
C LEU A 794 -6.07 -24.79 11.56
N THR A 795 -5.25 -24.42 10.58
CA THR A 795 -4.64 -23.08 10.53
C THR A 795 -5.32 -22.27 9.46
N GLU A 796 -5.91 -21.14 9.84
CA GLU A 796 -6.59 -20.23 8.94
C GLU A 796 -6.09 -18.80 9.09
N THR A 797 -6.30 -17.95 8.09
CA THR A 797 -5.92 -16.54 8.16
C THR A 797 -7.13 -15.67 8.47
N VAL A 798 -7.04 -14.87 9.51
CA VAL A 798 -7.97 -13.76 9.79
C VAL A 798 -7.37 -12.44 9.32
N ASN A 799 -8.21 -11.49 8.93
CA ASN A 799 -7.75 -10.19 8.43
C ASN A 799 -8.48 -9.03 9.10
N LEU A 800 -7.75 -7.93 9.30
CA LEU A 800 -8.29 -6.63 9.64
C LEU A 800 -8.05 -5.69 8.46
N LEU A 801 -9.13 -5.19 7.86
CA LEU A 801 -9.05 -4.17 6.82
C LEU A 801 -9.28 -2.80 7.45
N MET A 802 -8.56 -1.79 6.97
CA MET A 802 -8.87 -0.40 7.24
C MET A 802 -9.14 0.36 5.94
N VAL A 803 -10.38 0.80 5.77
CA VAL A 803 -10.82 1.53 4.57
C VAL A 803 -11.40 2.88 4.97
N CYS A 804 -10.65 3.95 4.76
CA CYS A 804 -11.05 5.30 5.16
C CYS A 804 -11.50 5.39 6.63
N GLY A 805 -10.78 4.72 7.53
CA GLY A 805 -11.09 4.68 8.96
C GLY A 805 -12.16 3.67 9.40
N LEU A 806 -12.88 3.03 8.47
CA LEU A 806 -13.70 1.86 8.76
C LEU A 806 -12.81 0.66 9.04
N LEU A 807 -13.04 -0.03 10.15
CA LEU A 807 -12.44 -1.32 10.45
C LEU A 807 -13.36 -2.46 10.00
N VAL A 808 -12.81 -3.43 9.27
CA VAL A 808 -13.55 -4.63 8.84
C VAL A 808 -12.85 -5.88 9.34
N TYR A 809 -13.48 -6.58 10.27
CA TYR A 809 -13.00 -7.85 10.84
C TYR A 809 -13.41 -9.00 9.93
N CYS A 810 -12.44 -9.55 9.19
CA CYS A 810 -12.67 -10.59 8.19
C CYS A 810 -12.36 -11.99 8.76
N VAL A 811 -13.34 -12.88 8.75
CA VAL A 811 -13.25 -14.21 9.37
C VAL A 811 -13.66 -15.32 8.38
N PRO A 812 -12.94 -16.46 8.34
CA PRO A 812 -13.14 -17.51 7.33
C PRO A 812 -14.25 -18.52 7.70
N GLY A 813 -15.45 -18.07 8.04
CA GLY A 813 -16.57 -18.98 8.34
C GLY A 813 -17.84 -18.28 8.83
N GLU A 814 -18.75 -19.09 9.37
CA GLU A 814 -20.06 -18.68 9.87
C GLU A 814 -19.96 -18.23 11.34
N LEU A 815 -19.53 -16.98 11.55
CA LEU A 815 -19.36 -16.42 12.88
C LEU A 815 -20.70 -16.17 13.58
N PHE A 816 -20.80 -16.56 14.85
CA PHE A 816 -21.96 -16.26 15.69
C PHE A 816 -22.03 -14.76 16.02
N SER A 817 -23.26 -14.25 16.14
CA SER A 817 -23.54 -12.82 16.39
C SER A 817 -22.82 -12.30 17.63
N SER A 818 -22.78 -13.09 18.70
CA SER A 818 -22.15 -12.74 19.97
C SER A 818 -20.65 -12.45 19.84
N ILE A 819 -19.93 -13.25 19.06
CA ILE A 819 -18.51 -13.02 18.78
C ILE A 819 -18.35 -11.80 17.88
N GLY A 820 -19.21 -11.66 16.85
CA GLY A 820 -19.21 -10.49 15.97
C GLY A 820 -19.35 -9.17 16.73
N MET A 821 -20.24 -9.10 17.73
CA MET A 821 -20.38 -7.94 18.60
C MET A 821 -19.12 -7.68 19.45
N LYS A 822 -18.52 -8.74 20.04
CA LYS A 822 -17.25 -8.61 20.77
C LYS A 822 -16.11 -8.08 19.92
N LEU A 823 -16.06 -8.45 18.63
CA LEU A 823 -15.05 -7.91 17.70
C LEU A 823 -15.26 -6.42 17.44
N LYS A 824 -16.51 -5.97 17.28
CA LYS A 824 -16.83 -4.54 17.15
C LYS A 824 -16.44 -3.76 18.40
N ASP A 825 -16.66 -4.32 19.59
CA ASP A 825 -16.31 -3.67 20.86
C ASP A 825 -14.79 -3.50 21.08
N LEU A 826 -13.92 -4.17 20.29
CA LEU A 826 -12.46 -4.06 20.44
C LEU A 826 -11.92 -2.64 20.23
N ASN A 827 -12.62 -1.80 19.46
CA ASN A 827 -12.18 -0.43 19.16
C ASN A 827 -13.32 0.59 19.22
N ALA A 828 -14.13 0.46 20.28
CA ALA A 828 -15.31 1.26 20.55
C ALA A 828 -15.13 2.74 20.18
N GLY A 829 -16.03 3.25 19.35
CA GLY A 829 -16.02 4.63 18.85
C GLY A 829 -15.45 4.80 17.44
N SER A 830 -15.00 3.72 16.80
CA SER A 830 -14.66 3.72 15.37
C SER A 830 -15.80 3.14 14.52
N PRO A 831 -15.92 3.51 13.23
CA PRO A 831 -16.78 2.78 12.32
C PRO A 831 -16.30 1.33 12.16
N GLU A 832 -17.19 0.35 12.34
CA GLU A 832 -16.83 -1.08 12.36
C GLU A 832 -17.79 -1.94 11.52
N MET A 833 -17.25 -3.01 10.94
CA MET A 833 -17.97 -4.07 10.23
C MET A 833 -17.36 -5.43 10.56
N VAL A 834 -18.19 -6.47 10.58
CA VAL A 834 -17.70 -7.85 10.55
C VAL A 834 -18.01 -8.41 9.17
N ALA A 835 -17.02 -9.04 8.54
CA ALA A 835 -17.18 -9.73 7.28
C ALA A 835 -16.93 -11.23 7.52
N GLY A 836 -18.02 -11.99 7.69
CA GLY A 836 -17.97 -13.44 7.66
C GLY A 836 -17.63 -13.94 6.26
N TYR A 837 -17.41 -15.25 6.12
CA TYR A 837 -17.22 -15.89 4.81
C TYR A 837 -16.06 -15.28 4.00
N CYS A 838 -15.01 -14.80 4.69
CA CYS A 838 -13.86 -14.13 4.11
C CYS A 838 -12.60 -15.00 4.16
N GLY A 839 -11.90 -15.16 3.04
CA GLY A 839 -10.59 -15.82 3.04
C GLY A 839 -10.62 -17.35 3.10
N GLY A 840 -11.81 -17.95 3.17
CA GLY A 840 -12.03 -19.40 3.24
C GLY A 840 -13.36 -19.73 3.89
N SER A 841 -13.62 -21.02 4.08
CA SER A 841 -14.72 -21.52 4.91
C SER A 841 -14.23 -22.66 5.78
N VAL A 842 -14.49 -22.53 7.08
CA VAL A 842 -14.33 -23.58 8.09
C VAL A 842 -15.66 -23.94 8.76
N GLY A 843 -16.77 -23.66 8.09
CA GLY A 843 -18.10 -23.86 8.67
C GLY A 843 -18.38 -22.95 9.85
N TYR A 844 -19.09 -23.47 10.86
CA TYR A 844 -19.57 -22.68 11.99
C TYR A 844 -18.49 -22.34 13.01
N LEU A 845 -18.53 -21.08 13.47
CA LEU A 845 -17.65 -20.55 14.50
C LEU A 845 -18.50 -20.15 15.73
N PRO A 846 -18.87 -21.12 16.58
CA PRO A 846 -19.74 -20.91 17.72
C PRO A 846 -19.04 -20.19 18.89
N SER A 847 -19.83 -19.51 19.71
CA SER A 847 -19.35 -18.96 20.99
C SER A 847 -19.02 -20.05 22.01
N ALA A 848 -18.20 -19.71 23.01
CA ALA A 848 -17.84 -20.64 24.08
C ALA A 848 -19.08 -21.13 24.86
N SER A 849 -20.12 -20.30 24.95
CA SER A 849 -21.42 -20.68 25.53
C SER A 849 -22.18 -21.67 24.63
N ALA A 850 -22.24 -21.41 23.32
CA ALA A 850 -22.90 -22.28 22.37
C ALA A 850 -22.24 -23.67 22.30
N VAL A 851 -20.91 -23.75 22.40
CA VAL A 851 -20.18 -25.03 22.47
C VAL A 851 -20.68 -25.91 23.63
N LYS A 852 -20.99 -25.31 24.78
CA LYS A 852 -21.54 -26.01 25.95
C LYS A 852 -23.00 -26.41 25.77
N GLU A 853 -23.78 -25.58 25.08
CA GLU A 853 -25.21 -25.81 24.84
C GLU A 853 -25.48 -26.86 23.74
N GLY A 854 -24.59 -26.97 22.76
CA GLY A 854 -24.73 -27.87 21.63
C GLY A 854 -25.58 -27.30 20.49
N GLY A 855 -26.43 -28.13 19.90
CA GLY A 855 -27.21 -27.80 18.71
C GLY A 855 -26.50 -28.16 17.40
N TYR A 856 -27.18 -27.91 16.28
CA TYR A 856 -26.74 -28.31 14.94
C TYR A 856 -25.36 -27.74 14.58
N GLU A 857 -25.16 -26.43 14.78
CA GLU A 857 -23.94 -25.71 14.40
C GLU A 857 -22.70 -26.27 15.11
N VAL A 858 -22.87 -26.87 16.30
CA VAL A 858 -21.77 -27.36 17.15
C VAL A 858 -21.57 -28.88 17.00
N PHE A 859 -22.65 -29.68 17.03
CA PHE A 859 -22.55 -31.14 17.11
C PHE A 859 -22.79 -31.86 15.78
N GLY A 860 -23.37 -31.20 14.77
CA GLY A 860 -23.70 -31.80 13.48
C GLY A 860 -22.91 -31.22 12.32
N ALA A 861 -22.87 -29.88 12.23
CA ALA A 861 -22.45 -29.17 11.02
C ALA A 861 -21.00 -29.51 10.58
N TYR A 862 -20.08 -29.71 11.51
CA TYR A 862 -18.68 -30.02 11.20
C TYR A 862 -18.51 -31.23 10.24
N LYS A 863 -19.42 -32.22 10.30
CA LYS A 863 -19.44 -33.36 9.37
C LYS A 863 -19.83 -32.96 7.95
N TYR A 864 -20.73 -31.99 7.80
CA TYR A 864 -21.12 -31.45 6.49
C TYR A 864 -19.95 -30.73 5.81
N TYR A 865 -19.12 -30.03 6.59
CA TYR A 865 -17.90 -29.36 6.14
C TYR A 865 -16.68 -30.28 6.03
N TYR A 866 -16.85 -31.59 6.31
CA TYR A 866 -15.77 -32.56 6.32
C TYR A 866 -14.64 -32.27 7.32
N LEU A 867 -14.94 -31.55 8.40
CA LEU A 867 -13.98 -31.28 9.46
C LEU A 867 -13.81 -32.53 10.35
N PRO A 868 -12.59 -32.84 10.84
CA PRO A 868 -12.34 -33.99 11.70
C PRO A 868 -13.14 -34.03 13.01
N GLY A 869 -13.36 -32.87 13.64
CA GLY A 869 -14.06 -32.74 14.91
C GLY A 869 -14.77 -31.39 15.01
N ARG A 870 -15.44 -31.17 16.13
CA ARG A 870 -16.03 -29.86 16.46
C ARG A 870 -14.97 -28.96 17.09
N PHE A 871 -15.06 -27.64 16.93
CA PHE A 871 -14.10 -26.72 17.55
C PHE A 871 -14.21 -26.75 19.09
N THR A 872 -13.09 -26.49 19.77
CA THR A 872 -13.05 -26.34 21.24
C THR A 872 -13.73 -25.05 21.70
N SER A 873 -14.02 -24.94 23.00
CA SER A 873 -14.58 -23.71 23.59
C SER A 873 -13.64 -22.51 23.50
N ASP A 874 -12.34 -22.74 23.30
CA ASP A 874 -11.31 -21.70 23.24
C ASP A 874 -11.25 -21.00 21.87
N LEU A 875 -12.03 -21.48 20.89
CA LEU A 875 -12.18 -20.89 19.57
C LEU A 875 -12.45 -19.38 19.65
N GLU A 876 -13.43 -19.00 20.47
CA GLU A 876 -13.85 -17.61 20.61
C GLU A 876 -12.70 -16.73 21.11
N ALA A 877 -12.04 -17.14 22.20
CA ALA A 877 -10.91 -16.40 22.76
C ALA A 877 -9.76 -16.28 21.74
N THR A 878 -9.45 -17.37 21.04
CA THR A 878 -8.41 -17.42 20.00
C THR A 878 -8.67 -16.39 18.89
N LEU A 879 -9.92 -16.30 18.41
CA LEU A 879 -10.30 -15.34 17.38
C LEU A 879 -10.26 -13.89 17.89
N VAL A 880 -10.83 -13.63 19.06
CA VAL A 880 -10.87 -12.27 19.64
C VAL A 880 -9.46 -11.76 19.95
N ASP A 881 -8.61 -12.57 20.58
CA ASP A 881 -7.24 -12.20 20.91
C ASP A 881 -6.39 -11.94 19.66
N SER A 882 -6.60 -12.72 18.60
CA SER A 882 -5.90 -12.52 17.33
C SER A 882 -6.32 -11.22 16.63
N MET A 883 -7.61 -10.91 16.61
CA MET A 883 -8.11 -9.62 16.09
C MET A 883 -7.65 -8.44 16.93
N LYS A 884 -7.55 -8.60 18.25
CA LYS A 884 -7.00 -7.58 19.15
C LYS A 884 -5.54 -7.29 18.83
N ARG A 885 -4.70 -8.32 18.66
CA ARG A 885 -3.29 -8.14 18.23
C ARG A 885 -3.19 -7.42 16.90
N LEU A 886 -4.03 -7.75 15.92
CA LEU A 886 -4.07 -7.01 14.65
C LEU A 886 -4.45 -5.54 14.82
N CYS A 887 -5.33 -5.21 15.75
CA CYS A 887 -5.64 -3.81 16.09
C CYS A 887 -4.42 -3.11 16.68
N GLU A 888 -3.68 -3.77 17.58
CA GLU A 888 -2.43 -3.27 18.19
C GLU A 888 -1.32 -3.05 17.15
N ASP A 889 -1.10 -4.02 16.27
CA ASP A 889 -0.13 -3.91 15.15
C ASP A 889 -0.46 -2.73 14.24
N LYS A 890 -1.75 -2.54 13.94
CA LYS A 890 -2.24 -1.39 13.20
C LYS A 890 -1.92 -0.06 13.91
N PHE A 891 -2.04 0.02 15.24
CA PHE A 891 -1.64 1.24 15.97
C PHE A 891 -0.12 1.45 15.94
N SER A 892 0.68 0.38 16.00
CA SER A 892 2.13 0.44 15.84
C SER A 892 2.52 0.95 14.44
N TYR A 893 1.89 0.41 13.39
CA TYR A 893 2.08 0.86 12.02
C TYR A 893 1.64 2.31 11.81
N ASP A 894 0.49 2.72 12.32
CA ASP A 894 0.03 4.12 12.29
C ASP A 894 1.04 5.05 12.98
N THR A 895 1.61 4.61 14.10
CA THR A 895 2.63 5.36 14.85
C THR A 895 3.93 5.45 14.07
N TYR A 896 4.40 4.33 13.52
CA TYR A 896 5.57 4.28 12.63
C TYR A 896 5.38 5.24 11.46
N ARG A 897 4.24 5.16 10.77
CA ARG A 897 3.93 6.01 9.62
C ARG A 897 3.89 7.50 10.01
N LYS A 898 3.28 7.86 11.14
CA LYS A 898 3.26 9.25 11.65
C LYS A 898 4.63 9.77 12.10
N LEU A 899 5.54 8.90 12.52
CA LEU A 899 6.90 9.30 12.89
C LEU A 899 7.78 9.54 11.66
N HIS A 900 7.49 8.88 10.55
CA HIS A 900 8.29 8.92 9.33
C HIS A 900 7.71 9.83 8.24
N LEU A 901 6.41 10.16 8.29
CA LEU A 901 5.75 11.22 7.50
C LEU A 901 5.77 12.56 8.23
#